data_AF-A0A6P5PTP5-F1
#
_entry.id   AF-A0A6P5PTP5-F1
#
_cell.length_a   1.000
_cell.length_b   1.000
_cell.length_c   1.000
_cell.angle_alpha   90.00
_cell.angle_beta   90.00
_cell.angle_gamma   90.00
#
_symmetry.space_group_name_H-M   'P 1'
#
loop_
_entity.id
_entity.type
_entity.pdbx_description
1 polymer ?
#
loop_
_entity_poly.entity_id
_entity_poly.type
_entity_poly.pdbx_seq_one_letter_code
_entity_poly.pdbx_strand_id
1 'polypeptide(L)'
;MAVHRGSARVAPVSDKVQKNKSAQTSGLKQGSRMEKILGFEWTDLSSWQSVVTLLNKPTDPANLAVFRFLFAFLMLLDIPQERGLSSLDRKYLDGLDVCRFPLLDALRPLPLDWMYLVYTIMFLGALGMMLGLCYRLSCVLFLLPYWYVFLLDKTSWNNHSYLYGLLAFQLTFMDANHYWSVDGLLNARKKNAHVPLWNYTVLRGQIFIVYFIAGVKKLDADWVGGYSMEHLSRHWLFSPFKLVLSEELTSLLVVHWCGLLLDLSAGFLLFFDASRPVGLFFVSYFHCMNSQLFSIGMFPYVMLASSPLFCSTEWPRKLVARCPKRLQELLPTKAAPRPSASCVYKRSRGKAGPKPGLRHQLGAIFTLLYLLEQLFLPYSHFLTQGYNNWTNGLYGYSWDMMVHSRSHQHVKITYRDGLTGELGYLNPGVFTQSRRWKDHADMLKQYATCLSLLLPKYNVTEPQIYFDIWVSINDRFQQRLFDPRVDIVQAVWSPFQRTPWVQPLLMDLSPWRTKLQDIKSSLDNYTEVVFIADFPGLHLENFVSEDLGNTSIQLLQGEVTVELVAEQKNQTLQEGEKMQLPAGEYHKVYTVSSSPSCYMYVYVNTTEVALEQDLAYLQELKEKVENGSETGPLPPELQPLLEGEVKGGPEPTPLVQTFLRRQRKLQEIERRRNSPFHERFLRFVLRKLYVFRRSFLMTRISLRNLLLGRPSLEQLAQEVTYANLRPFEPVDESSASNTDSSNHPSEPDSEHVHSEF
;
A
#
# COMPACT_ATOMS: atom_id res chain seq x y z
N MET A 1 -21.47 17.25 89.37
CA MET A 1 -20.37 16.63 90.12
C MET A 1 -20.32 15.15 89.78
N ALA A 2 -19.13 14.65 89.46
CA ALA A 2 -18.86 13.29 89.02
C ALA A 2 -19.02 12.26 90.15
N VAL A 3 -19.21 10.97 89.80
CA VAL A 3 -18.24 9.86 89.98
C VAL A 3 -18.93 8.48 89.82
N HIS A 4 -18.18 7.59 89.19
CA HIS A 4 -18.42 6.19 88.76
C HIS A 4 -18.66 5.11 89.83
N ARG A 5 -19.31 4.01 89.36
CA ARG A 5 -19.01 2.54 89.47
C ARG A 5 -20.33 1.77 89.68
N GLY A 6 -20.69 0.63 89.09
CA GLY A 6 -20.05 -0.34 88.20
C GLY A 6 -20.66 -1.75 88.45
N SER A 7 -21.08 -2.44 87.39
CA SER A 7 -21.29 -3.91 87.24
C SER A 7 -22.63 -4.56 87.70
N ALA A 8 -23.39 -5.18 86.78
CA ALA A 8 -23.28 -6.62 86.46
C ALA A 8 -24.44 -7.19 85.59
N ARG A 9 -24.05 -8.01 84.61
CA ARG A 9 -24.74 -9.18 84.00
C ARG A 9 -26.01 -9.00 83.15
N VAL A 10 -25.82 -9.12 81.83
CA VAL A 10 -26.77 -9.79 80.91
C VAL A 10 -25.98 -10.65 79.92
N ALA A 11 -26.43 -11.88 79.70
CA ALA A 11 -26.08 -12.76 78.58
C ALA A 11 -27.27 -13.71 78.33
N PRO A 12 -27.36 -14.42 77.18
CA PRO A 12 -27.37 -13.88 75.82
C PRO A 12 -28.43 -14.60 74.93
N VAL A 13 -29.10 -13.93 73.97
CA VAL A 13 -29.77 -14.66 72.85
C VAL A 13 -29.77 -13.86 71.54
N SER A 14 -28.92 -14.33 70.62
CA SER A 14 -29.06 -14.42 69.15
C SER A 14 -29.39 -13.18 68.30
N ASP A 15 -28.35 -12.43 67.93
CA ASP A 15 -28.32 -11.62 66.71
C ASP A 15 -27.94 -12.48 65.49
N LYS A 16 -28.88 -12.63 64.55
CA LYS A 16 -28.58 -13.14 63.20
C LYS A 16 -27.88 -12.05 62.38
N VAL A 17 -26.56 -12.01 62.52
CA VAL A 17 -25.66 -11.30 61.60
C VAL A 17 -25.72 -11.98 60.23
N GLN A 18 -26.35 -11.31 59.25
CA GLN A 18 -26.37 -11.72 57.86
C GLN A 18 -24.98 -11.47 57.23
N LYS A 19 -24.07 -12.42 57.43
CA LYS A 19 -22.80 -12.53 56.70
C LYS A 19 -23.11 -12.70 55.20
N ASN A 20 -23.01 -11.63 54.43
CA ASN A 20 -22.85 -11.71 52.98
C ASN A 20 -21.48 -12.36 52.68
N LYS A 21 -21.49 -13.70 52.61
CA LYS A 21 -20.37 -14.48 52.11
C LYS A 21 -20.10 -14.09 50.65
N SER A 22 -18.86 -13.69 50.42
CA SER A 22 -18.13 -13.78 49.16
C SER A 22 -18.51 -15.03 48.37
N ALA A 23 -19.35 -14.86 47.34
CA ALA A 23 -19.58 -15.87 46.32
C ALA A 23 -18.44 -15.79 45.31
N GLN A 24 -17.31 -16.40 45.66
CA GLN A 24 -16.22 -16.71 44.76
C GLN A 24 -15.93 -18.21 44.91
N THR A 25 -16.60 -19.02 44.08
CA THR A 25 -16.05 -20.28 43.58
C THR A 25 -16.79 -20.62 42.29
N SER A 26 -16.02 -20.54 41.22
CA SER A 26 -16.23 -21.12 39.91
C SER A 26 -16.77 -22.55 39.98
N GLY A 27 -18.07 -22.71 39.76
CA GLY A 27 -18.60 -23.97 39.25
C GLY A 27 -18.31 -24.05 37.75
N LEU A 28 -17.30 -24.83 37.37
CA LEU A 28 -17.08 -25.27 35.99
C LEU A 28 -18.34 -25.98 35.51
N LYS A 29 -19.23 -25.26 34.83
CA LYS A 29 -20.17 -25.90 33.91
C LYS A 29 -19.30 -26.54 32.83
N GLN A 30 -19.34 -27.86 32.72
CA GLN A 30 -18.87 -28.54 31.52
C GLN A 30 -19.78 -28.11 30.37
N GLY A 31 -19.44 -26.99 29.73
CA GLY A 31 -20.07 -26.56 28.49
C GLY A 31 -19.92 -27.65 27.43
N SER A 32 -20.86 -27.68 26.49
CA SER A 32 -20.80 -28.60 25.35
C SER A 32 -19.44 -28.46 24.63
N ARG A 33 -18.98 -29.52 23.94
CA ARG A 33 -17.73 -29.48 23.16
C ARG A 33 -17.73 -28.29 22.18
N MET A 34 -18.90 -27.96 21.64
CA MET A 34 -19.14 -26.80 20.78
C MET A 34 -18.97 -25.47 21.53
N GLU A 35 -19.57 -25.29 22.70
CA GLU A 35 -19.40 -24.07 23.50
C GLU A 35 -17.93 -23.83 23.85
N LYS A 36 -17.17 -24.91 24.11
CA LYS A 36 -15.72 -24.83 24.37
C LYS A 36 -14.88 -24.46 23.14
N ILE A 37 -15.32 -24.81 21.93
CA ILE A 37 -14.55 -24.59 20.69
C ILE A 37 -14.94 -23.28 20.01
N LEU A 38 -16.25 -22.99 19.93
CA LEU A 38 -16.82 -21.86 19.18
C LEU A 38 -17.26 -20.70 20.09
N GLY A 39 -17.40 -20.93 21.40
CA GLY A 39 -17.86 -19.92 22.35
C GLY A 39 -19.38 -19.69 22.37
N PHE A 40 -20.17 -20.47 21.61
CA PHE A 40 -21.63 -20.44 21.56
C PHE A 40 -22.22 -21.82 21.21
N GLU A 41 -23.54 -22.01 21.40
CA GLU A 41 -24.26 -23.26 21.08
C GLU A 41 -25.20 -23.10 19.88
N TRP A 42 -25.55 -24.20 19.18
CA TRP A 42 -26.53 -24.18 18.08
C TRP A 42 -27.88 -23.58 18.48
N THR A 43 -28.29 -23.76 19.74
CA THR A 43 -29.50 -23.17 20.30
C THR A 43 -29.48 -21.64 20.28
N ASP A 44 -28.30 -21.01 20.36
CA ASP A 44 -28.14 -19.56 20.28
C ASP A 44 -28.35 -19.03 18.84
N LEU A 45 -28.33 -19.90 17.82
CA LEU A 45 -28.61 -19.55 16.41
C LEU A 45 -30.01 -19.97 15.93
N SER A 46 -30.79 -20.64 16.79
CA SER A 46 -32.09 -21.24 16.41
C SER A 46 -33.20 -20.24 16.07
N SER A 47 -33.09 -18.98 16.53
CA SER A 47 -34.09 -17.94 16.28
C SER A 47 -33.45 -16.56 16.24
N TRP A 48 -34.11 -15.60 15.58
CA TRP A 48 -33.67 -14.19 15.56
C TRP A 48 -33.41 -13.63 16.96
N GLN A 49 -34.32 -13.94 17.90
CA GLN A 49 -34.21 -13.50 19.29
C GLN A 49 -32.97 -14.07 19.99
N SER A 50 -32.65 -15.34 19.72
CA SER A 50 -31.44 -16.00 20.24
C SER A 50 -30.19 -15.34 19.68
N VAL A 51 -30.14 -15.04 18.37
CA VAL A 51 -29.03 -14.35 17.71
C VAL A 51 -28.83 -12.95 18.29
N VAL A 52 -29.89 -12.16 18.44
CA VAL A 52 -29.84 -10.83 19.07
C VAL A 52 -29.31 -10.93 20.50
N THR A 53 -29.73 -11.95 21.26
CA THR A 53 -29.26 -12.16 22.63
C THR A 53 -27.78 -12.57 22.67
N LEU A 54 -27.32 -13.41 21.74
CA LEU A 54 -25.94 -13.83 21.61
C LEU A 54 -25.02 -12.64 21.28
N LEU A 55 -25.36 -11.88 20.24
CA LEU A 55 -24.60 -10.71 19.79
C LEU A 55 -24.55 -9.58 20.83
N ASN A 56 -25.52 -9.51 21.73
CA ASN A 56 -25.55 -8.51 22.81
C ASN A 56 -25.12 -9.08 24.18
N LYS A 57 -24.53 -10.28 24.23
CA LYS A 57 -23.97 -10.86 25.46
C LYS A 57 -22.86 -9.95 26.02
N PRO A 58 -22.82 -9.73 27.35
CA PRO A 58 -21.79 -8.90 27.98
C PRO A 58 -20.40 -9.50 27.79
N THR A 59 -19.46 -8.66 27.36
CA THR A 59 -18.07 -9.00 27.08
C THR A 59 -17.12 -7.97 27.71
N ASP A 60 -15.92 -8.38 28.09
CA ASP A 60 -14.92 -7.48 28.69
C ASP A 60 -14.48 -6.41 27.68
N PRO A 61 -14.49 -5.10 28.04
CA PRO A 61 -14.07 -4.01 27.15
C PRO A 61 -12.55 -3.90 26.95
N ALA A 62 -11.72 -4.62 27.69
CA ALA A 62 -10.29 -4.34 27.78
C ALA A 62 -9.55 -4.52 26.45
N ASN A 63 -9.76 -5.63 25.76
CA ASN A 63 -9.10 -5.92 24.48
C ASN A 63 -9.50 -4.92 23.38
N LEU A 64 -10.80 -4.57 23.31
CA LEU A 64 -11.32 -3.56 22.38
C LEU A 64 -10.67 -2.18 22.58
N ALA A 65 -10.43 -1.79 23.84
CA ALA A 65 -9.73 -0.54 24.14
C ALA A 65 -8.25 -0.56 23.74
N VAL A 66 -7.56 -1.70 23.88
CA VAL A 66 -6.18 -1.87 23.38
C VAL A 66 -6.15 -1.74 21.87
N PHE A 67 -7.06 -2.41 21.15
CA PHE A 67 -7.17 -2.28 19.71
C PHE A 67 -7.43 -0.83 19.28
N ARG A 68 -8.41 -0.15 19.89
CA ARG A 68 -8.68 1.28 19.64
C ARG A 68 -7.42 2.13 19.80
N PHE A 69 -6.70 1.95 20.91
CA PHE A 69 -5.48 2.71 21.17
C PHE A 69 -4.42 2.44 20.11
N LEU A 70 -4.11 1.18 19.81
CA LEU A 70 -3.06 0.82 18.85
C LEU A 70 -3.42 1.25 17.43
N PHE A 71 -4.65 1.00 16.97
CA PHE A 71 -5.12 1.43 15.66
C PHE A 71 -5.02 2.95 15.50
N ALA A 72 -5.56 3.71 16.45
CA ALA A 72 -5.54 5.17 16.39
C ALA A 72 -4.11 5.75 16.51
N PHE A 73 -3.23 5.10 17.29
CA PHE A 73 -1.81 5.45 17.34
C PHE A 73 -1.13 5.26 15.97
N LEU A 74 -1.37 4.13 15.30
CA LEU A 74 -0.82 3.89 13.97
C LEU A 74 -1.39 4.89 12.94
N MET A 75 -2.67 5.26 13.03
CA MET A 75 -3.25 6.31 12.18
C MET A 75 -2.61 7.68 12.45
N LEU A 76 -2.25 7.99 13.70
CA LEU A 76 -1.54 9.23 14.04
C LEU A 76 -0.16 9.32 13.36
N LEU A 77 0.49 8.16 13.14
CA LEU A 77 1.75 8.07 12.39
C LEU A 77 1.52 8.05 10.87
N ASP A 78 0.45 7.40 10.40
CA ASP A 78 0.05 7.28 8.99
C ASP A 78 -0.21 8.66 8.36
N ILE A 79 -0.91 9.54 9.08
CA ILE A 79 -1.32 10.87 8.58
C ILE A 79 -0.14 11.73 8.08
N PRO A 80 0.92 11.97 8.88
CA PRO A 80 2.08 12.73 8.42
C PRO A 80 2.99 12.01 7.44
N GLN A 81 3.04 10.68 7.50
CA GLN A 81 3.94 9.91 6.68
C GLN A 81 3.29 9.48 5.35
N GLU A 82 2.34 8.56 5.40
CA GLU A 82 1.78 7.89 4.23
C GLU A 82 0.65 8.70 3.58
N ARG A 83 -0.18 9.40 4.36
CA ARG A 83 -1.20 10.33 3.79
C ARG A 83 -0.62 11.67 3.37
N GLY A 84 0.64 11.91 3.73
CA GLY A 84 1.41 13.05 3.24
C GLY A 84 1.04 14.38 3.85
N LEU A 85 0.58 14.47 5.13
CA LEU A 85 0.47 15.79 5.79
C LEU A 85 1.81 16.55 5.74
N SER A 86 2.91 15.79 5.86
CA SER A 86 4.25 16.36 5.76
C SER A 86 4.63 16.83 4.36
N SER A 87 3.85 16.56 3.30
CA SER A 87 4.18 16.84 1.88
C SER A 87 2.96 17.28 1.05
N LEU A 88 1.92 17.85 1.68
CA LEU A 88 0.68 18.25 0.99
C LEU A 88 0.90 19.24 -0.14
N ASP A 89 1.84 20.17 0.04
CA ASP A 89 2.27 21.15 -0.96
C ASP A 89 2.73 20.48 -2.26
N ARG A 90 3.50 19.39 -2.13
CA ARG A 90 3.98 18.59 -3.28
C ARG A 90 2.91 17.68 -3.85
N LYS A 91 1.98 17.21 -3.01
CA LYS A 91 0.90 16.32 -3.43
C LYS A 91 -0.17 17.04 -4.25
N TYR A 92 -0.62 18.21 -3.79
CA TYR A 92 -1.74 18.90 -4.40
C TYR A 92 -1.33 19.94 -5.43
N LEU A 93 -0.07 20.41 -5.41
CA LEU A 93 0.50 21.33 -6.42
C LEU A 93 -0.45 22.51 -6.71
N ASP A 94 -0.82 23.22 -5.64
CA ASP A 94 -1.81 24.31 -5.71
C ASP A 94 -1.37 25.38 -6.73
N GLY A 95 -2.29 25.76 -7.62
CA GLY A 95 -2.02 26.70 -8.71
C GLY A 95 -1.44 26.12 -10.00
N LEU A 96 -1.12 24.82 -10.07
CA LEU A 96 -0.71 24.16 -11.32
C LEU A 96 -1.88 23.42 -12.00
N ASP A 97 -1.88 23.49 -13.33
CA ASP A 97 -2.81 22.76 -14.21
C ASP A 97 -2.42 21.28 -14.28
N VAL A 98 -2.84 20.50 -13.28
CA VAL A 98 -2.60 19.05 -13.21
C VAL A 98 -3.90 18.25 -13.28
N CYS A 99 -3.85 17.15 -14.03
CA CYS A 99 -4.92 16.17 -14.12
C CYS A 99 -5.02 15.34 -12.85
N ARG A 100 -6.25 15.13 -12.39
CA ARG A 100 -6.57 14.41 -11.16
C ARG A 100 -7.63 13.34 -11.43
N PHE A 101 -7.71 12.37 -10.54
CA PHE A 101 -8.50 11.16 -10.73
C PHE A 101 -9.45 10.90 -9.54
N PRO A 102 -10.40 11.81 -9.26
CA PRO A 102 -11.35 11.61 -8.17
C PRO A 102 -12.30 10.44 -8.49
N LEU A 103 -12.85 9.79 -7.47
CA LEU A 103 -13.89 8.77 -7.67
C LEU A 103 -15.18 9.40 -8.20
N LEU A 104 -15.53 10.56 -7.66
CA LEU A 104 -16.69 11.35 -8.04
C LEU A 104 -16.18 12.64 -8.69
N ASP A 105 -16.56 12.93 -9.93
CA ASP A 105 -16.03 14.08 -10.69
C ASP A 105 -16.35 15.44 -10.02
N ALA A 106 -17.36 15.48 -9.15
CA ALA A 106 -17.71 16.65 -8.34
C ALA A 106 -16.70 16.94 -7.20
N LEU A 107 -15.89 15.96 -6.79
CA LEU A 107 -14.91 16.14 -5.73
C LEU A 107 -13.65 16.80 -6.29
N ARG A 108 -13.28 17.92 -5.67
CA ARG A 108 -12.05 18.64 -5.97
C ARG A 108 -11.31 18.96 -4.67
N PRO A 109 -9.97 18.97 -4.68
CA PRO A 109 -9.22 19.39 -3.50
C PRO A 109 -9.57 20.83 -3.14
N LEU A 110 -9.60 21.12 -1.85
CA LEU A 110 -9.71 22.50 -1.37
C LEU A 110 -8.38 23.22 -1.62
N PRO A 111 -8.35 24.57 -1.58
CA PRO A 111 -7.09 25.31 -1.62
C PRO A 111 -6.11 24.81 -0.54
N LEU A 112 -4.81 24.93 -0.79
CA LEU A 112 -3.79 24.23 0.01
C LEU A 112 -3.92 24.45 1.52
N ASP A 113 -4.13 25.70 1.96
CA ASP A 113 -4.24 26.03 3.38
C ASP A 113 -5.44 25.33 4.05
N TRP A 114 -6.56 25.19 3.33
CA TRP A 114 -7.74 24.45 3.80
C TRP A 114 -7.49 22.94 3.86
N MET A 115 -6.69 22.40 2.94
CA MET A 115 -6.29 21.00 3.00
C MET A 115 -5.46 20.71 4.26
N TYR A 116 -4.56 21.62 4.68
CA TYR A 116 -3.87 21.50 5.97
C TYR A 116 -4.85 21.50 7.16
N LEU A 117 -5.92 22.30 7.12
CA LEU A 117 -6.96 22.28 8.15
C LEU A 117 -7.70 20.93 8.19
N VAL A 118 -8.11 20.39 7.03
CA VAL A 118 -8.77 19.07 6.92
C VAL A 118 -7.90 17.97 7.54
N TYR A 119 -6.61 17.95 7.21
CA TYR A 119 -5.68 16.98 7.78
C TYR A 119 -5.42 17.21 9.27
N THR A 120 -5.45 18.46 9.75
CA THR A 120 -5.35 18.76 11.19
C THR A 120 -6.55 18.21 11.96
N ILE A 121 -7.76 18.38 11.41
CA ILE A 121 -8.99 17.80 11.98
C ILE A 121 -8.88 16.28 12.03
N MET A 122 -8.41 15.66 10.94
CA MET A 122 -8.16 14.21 10.87
C MET A 122 -7.17 13.76 11.96
N PHE A 123 -6.05 14.48 12.12
CA PHE A 123 -5.00 14.20 13.11
C PHE A 123 -5.52 14.32 14.55
N LEU A 124 -6.25 15.39 14.86
CA LEU A 124 -6.88 15.57 16.17
C LEU A 124 -7.97 14.53 16.43
N GLY A 125 -8.70 14.12 15.39
CA GLY A 125 -9.64 13.00 15.43
C GLY A 125 -8.95 11.69 15.82
N ALA A 126 -7.83 11.34 15.19
CA ALA A 126 -7.02 10.17 15.53
C ALA A 126 -6.49 10.25 16.97
N LEU A 127 -5.96 11.41 17.39
CA LEU A 127 -5.48 11.62 18.75
C LEU A 127 -6.59 11.46 19.80
N GLY A 128 -7.75 12.09 19.57
CA GLY A 128 -8.92 11.96 20.45
C GLY A 128 -9.45 10.52 20.49
N MET A 129 -9.45 9.82 19.36
CA MET A 129 -9.79 8.40 19.27
C MET A 129 -8.82 7.53 20.07
N MET A 130 -7.52 7.81 20.02
CA MET A 130 -6.46 7.11 20.78
C MET A 130 -6.57 7.34 22.28
N LEU A 131 -6.97 8.54 22.71
CA LEU A 131 -7.19 8.84 24.14
C LEU A 131 -8.58 8.40 24.62
N GLY A 132 -9.51 8.16 23.70
CA GLY A 132 -10.92 7.93 24.01
C GLY A 132 -11.57 9.15 24.66
N LEU A 133 -11.20 10.35 24.20
CA LEU A 133 -11.75 11.64 24.62
C LEU A 133 -12.81 12.07 23.62
N CYS A 134 -14.03 12.39 24.08
CA CYS A 134 -15.16 12.71 23.19
C CYS A 134 -15.30 11.66 22.07
N TYR A 135 -15.10 10.38 22.44
CA TYR A 135 -14.70 9.32 21.53
C TYR A 135 -15.51 9.25 20.21
N ARG A 136 -16.83 9.32 20.30
CA ARG A 136 -17.71 9.25 19.11
C ARG A 136 -17.49 10.43 18.16
N LEU A 137 -17.32 11.64 18.71
CA LEU A 137 -16.99 12.83 17.92
C LEU A 137 -15.59 12.69 17.31
N SER A 138 -14.59 12.25 18.07
CA SER A 138 -13.24 12.03 17.55
C SER A 138 -13.19 11.01 16.42
N CYS A 139 -14.00 9.95 16.51
CA CYS A 139 -14.16 9.01 15.40
C CYS A 139 -14.71 9.69 14.14
N VAL A 140 -15.73 10.53 14.26
CA VAL A 140 -16.29 11.27 13.12
C VAL A 140 -15.29 12.28 12.55
N LEU A 141 -14.56 13.01 13.41
CA LEU A 141 -13.53 13.96 13.01
C LEU A 141 -12.34 13.29 12.30
N PHE A 142 -12.07 12.02 12.57
CA PHE A 142 -11.13 11.23 11.79
C PHE A 142 -11.77 10.71 10.49
N LEU A 143 -12.94 10.08 10.60
CA LEU A 143 -13.57 9.33 9.53
C LEU A 143 -13.96 10.18 8.31
N LEU A 144 -14.57 11.36 8.54
CA LEU A 144 -15.06 12.20 7.44
C LEU A 144 -13.91 12.78 6.59
N PRO A 145 -12.89 13.43 7.18
CA PRO A 145 -11.70 13.83 6.42
C PRO A 145 -10.99 12.65 5.75
N TYR A 146 -10.90 11.50 6.43
CA TYR A 146 -10.25 10.31 5.88
C TYR A 146 -10.90 9.87 4.57
N TRP A 147 -12.22 9.68 4.57
CA TRP A 147 -12.95 9.30 3.35
C TRP A 147 -12.94 10.39 2.29
N TYR A 148 -13.00 11.66 2.68
CA TYR A 148 -12.84 12.76 1.74
C TYR A 148 -11.49 12.69 1.01
N VAL A 149 -10.38 12.58 1.75
CA VAL A 149 -9.03 12.46 1.18
C VAL A 149 -8.88 11.19 0.35
N PHE A 150 -9.46 10.07 0.79
CA PHE A 150 -9.46 8.83 0.05
C PHE A 150 -10.17 9.00 -1.30
N LEU A 151 -11.39 9.56 -1.32
CA LEU A 151 -12.20 9.71 -2.53
C LEU A 151 -11.66 10.75 -3.54
N LEU A 152 -10.80 11.67 -3.10
CA LEU A 152 -10.19 12.70 -3.95
C LEU A 152 -9.24 12.16 -5.02
N ASP A 153 -8.61 11.01 -4.78
CA ASP A 153 -7.58 10.49 -5.67
C ASP A 153 -7.53 8.95 -5.68
N LYS A 154 -8.16 8.36 -6.71
CA LYS A 154 -8.13 6.91 -6.97
C LYS A 154 -6.74 6.37 -7.21
N THR A 155 -5.81 7.19 -7.70
CA THR A 155 -4.47 6.70 -7.99
C THR A 155 -3.67 6.37 -6.74
N SER A 156 -4.09 6.87 -5.57
CA SER A 156 -3.49 6.56 -4.29
C SER A 156 -4.19 5.40 -3.55
N TRP A 157 -5.21 4.78 -4.15
CA TRP A 157 -6.00 3.73 -3.48
C TRP A 157 -5.19 2.45 -3.32
N ASN A 158 -5.45 1.72 -2.24
CA ASN A 158 -4.98 0.36 -2.03
C ASN A 158 -5.92 -0.34 -1.04
N ASN A 159 -5.90 -1.67 -1.03
CA ASN A 159 -6.72 -2.51 -0.16
C ASN A 159 -6.58 -2.13 1.32
N HIS A 160 -5.39 -1.73 1.76
CA HIS A 160 -5.12 -1.42 3.16
C HIS A 160 -5.72 -0.09 3.61
N SER A 161 -5.69 0.92 2.76
CA SER A 161 -6.32 2.23 3.00
C SER A 161 -7.83 2.06 3.10
N TYR A 162 -8.42 1.27 2.22
CA TYR A 162 -9.83 0.92 2.32
C TYR A 162 -10.14 0.24 3.67
N LEU A 163 -9.33 -0.73 4.11
CA LEU A 163 -9.47 -1.37 5.42
C LEU A 163 -9.42 -0.36 6.58
N TYR A 164 -8.56 0.64 6.56
CA TYR A 164 -8.49 1.63 7.65
C TYR A 164 -9.76 2.47 7.73
N GLY A 165 -10.30 2.88 6.58
CA GLY A 165 -11.60 3.56 6.49
C GLY A 165 -12.73 2.70 7.08
N LEU A 166 -12.75 1.39 6.77
CA LEU A 166 -13.72 0.44 7.33
C LEU A 166 -13.55 0.27 8.85
N LEU A 167 -12.33 0.08 9.35
CA LEU A 167 -12.08 -0.08 10.79
C LEU A 167 -12.47 1.19 11.57
N ALA A 168 -12.19 2.37 11.02
CA ALA A 168 -12.62 3.64 11.62
C ALA A 168 -14.15 3.81 11.59
N PHE A 169 -14.80 3.42 10.49
CA PHE A 169 -16.26 3.39 10.39
C PHE A 169 -16.86 2.48 11.47
N GLN A 170 -16.36 1.25 11.59
CA GLN A 170 -16.79 0.29 12.61
C GLN A 170 -16.60 0.84 14.03
N LEU A 171 -15.43 1.38 14.34
CA LEU A 171 -15.14 1.99 15.65
C LEU A 171 -16.13 3.11 15.99
N THR A 172 -16.57 3.90 15.00
CA THR A 172 -17.56 4.96 15.20
C THR A 172 -18.85 4.46 15.86
N PHE A 173 -19.25 3.21 15.62
CA PHE A 173 -20.46 2.61 16.19
C PHE A 173 -20.22 1.82 17.49
N MET A 174 -18.98 1.48 17.82
CA MET A 174 -18.62 0.61 18.95
C MET A 174 -18.44 1.37 20.28
N ASP A 175 -18.49 0.65 21.40
CA ASP A 175 -18.27 1.17 22.76
C ASP A 175 -16.80 1.01 23.20
N ALA A 176 -15.84 1.30 22.32
CA ALA A 176 -14.41 1.12 22.61
C ALA A 176 -13.83 2.14 23.61
N ASN A 177 -14.65 3.09 24.07
CA ASN A 177 -14.35 4.06 25.13
C ASN A 177 -14.78 3.59 26.52
N HIS A 178 -15.27 2.36 26.71
CA HIS A 178 -15.65 1.86 28.04
C HIS A 178 -14.45 1.41 28.90
N TYR A 179 -13.24 1.33 28.33
CA TYR A 179 -12.02 1.01 29.06
C TYR A 179 -10.83 1.84 28.58
N TRP A 180 -9.92 2.13 29.51
CA TRP A 180 -8.69 2.90 29.28
C TRP A 180 -8.89 4.15 28.40
N SER A 181 -9.85 4.99 28.79
CA SER A 181 -10.30 6.16 28.04
C SER A 181 -10.50 7.37 28.95
N VAL A 182 -10.33 8.57 28.40
CA VAL A 182 -10.66 9.82 29.11
C VAL A 182 -12.17 9.93 29.35
N ASP A 183 -13.00 9.51 28.39
CA ASP A 183 -14.46 9.42 28.56
C ASP A 183 -14.88 8.63 29.82
N GLY A 184 -14.18 7.54 30.12
CA GLY A 184 -14.43 6.72 31.31
C GLY A 184 -13.93 7.38 32.61
N LEU A 185 -12.95 8.28 32.54
CA LEU A 185 -12.54 9.10 33.68
C LEU A 185 -13.58 10.19 33.97
N LEU A 186 -14.14 10.79 32.92
CA LEU A 186 -15.14 11.86 33.01
C LEU A 186 -16.56 11.35 33.32
N ASN A 187 -16.90 10.12 32.92
CA ASN A 187 -18.24 9.56 33.12
C ASN A 187 -18.20 8.16 33.74
N ALA A 188 -18.66 8.07 35.00
CA ALA A 188 -18.70 6.83 35.77
C ALA A 188 -19.56 5.71 35.15
N ARG A 189 -20.54 6.04 34.29
CA ARG A 189 -21.36 5.04 33.58
C ARG A 189 -20.58 4.30 32.49
N LYS A 190 -19.62 4.96 31.85
CA LYS A 190 -18.74 4.37 30.82
C LYS A 190 -17.56 3.64 31.46
N LYS A 191 -17.13 4.08 32.65
CA LYS A 191 -15.94 3.57 33.34
C LYS A 191 -16.00 2.06 33.57
N ASN A 192 -15.15 1.34 32.84
CA ASN A 192 -14.97 -0.09 32.98
C ASN A 192 -16.28 -0.88 32.80
N ALA A 193 -17.16 -0.45 31.90
CA ALA A 193 -18.45 -1.10 31.64
C ALA A 193 -18.33 -2.20 30.57
N HIS A 194 -19.14 -3.26 30.67
CA HIS A 194 -19.22 -4.28 29.63
C HIS A 194 -19.58 -3.69 28.27
N VAL A 195 -19.16 -4.38 27.21
CA VAL A 195 -19.55 -4.10 25.82
C VAL A 195 -20.26 -5.32 25.23
N PRO A 196 -21.21 -5.12 24.31
CA PRO A 196 -21.88 -6.24 23.65
C PRO A 196 -20.89 -7.00 22.73
N LEU A 197 -21.11 -8.30 22.59
CA LEU A 197 -20.24 -9.20 21.80
C LEU A 197 -20.07 -8.75 20.34
N TRP A 198 -21.10 -8.14 19.73
CA TRP A 198 -21.06 -7.72 18.34
C TRP A 198 -19.93 -6.74 18.02
N ASN A 199 -19.47 -5.93 18.98
CA ASN A 199 -18.31 -5.06 18.80
C ASN A 199 -17.06 -5.86 18.39
N TYR A 200 -16.87 -7.04 18.97
CA TYR A 200 -15.78 -7.94 18.60
C TYR A 200 -16.11 -8.74 17.33
N THR A 201 -17.36 -9.16 17.15
CA THR A 201 -17.78 -9.94 15.99
C THR A 201 -17.52 -9.20 14.68
N VAL A 202 -17.87 -7.92 14.61
CA VAL A 202 -17.67 -7.10 13.41
C VAL A 202 -16.17 -6.92 13.10
N LEU A 203 -15.36 -6.55 14.10
CA LEU A 203 -13.90 -6.37 13.91
C LEU A 203 -13.19 -7.67 13.53
N ARG A 204 -13.46 -8.76 14.27
CA ARG A 204 -12.86 -10.07 13.97
C ARG A 204 -13.34 -10.59 12.62
N GLY A 205 -14.61 -10.37 12.28
CA GLY A 205 -15.19 -10.70 10.99
C GLY A 205 -14.50 -9.95 9.84
N GLN A 206 -14.29 -8.65 9.98
CA GLN A 206 -13.55 -7.87 8.96
C GLN A 206 -12.15 -8.42 8.72
N ILE A 207 -11.37 -8.62 9.79
CA ILE A 207 -9.99 -9.12 9.67
C ILE A 207 -9.98 -10.55 9.10
N PHE A 208 -10.93 -11.39 9.51
CA PHE A 208 -11.11 -12.73 8.95
C PHE A 208 -11.39 -12.67 7.44
N ILE A 209 -12.32 -11.82 7.00
CA ILE A 209 -12.70 -11.66 5.59
C ILE A 209 -11.49 -11.22 4.76
N VAL A 210 -10.68 -10.27 5.26
CA VAL A 210 -9.47 -9.82 4.56
C VAL A 210 -8.52 -10.99 4.27
N TYR A 211 -8.20 -11.81 5.28
CA TYR A 211 -7.33 -12.97 5.06
C TYR A 211 -7.97 -14.00 4.13
N PHE A 212 -9.22 -14.38 4.44
CA PHE A 212 -9.89 -15.45 3.71
C PHE A 212 -10.10 -15.10 2.24
N ILE A 213 -10.57 -13.90 1.92
CA ILE A 213 -10.77 -13.47 0.53
C ILE A 213 -9.43 -13.27 -0.17
N ALA A 214 -8.40 -12.76 0.50
CA ALA A 214 -7.06 -12.69 -0.10
C ALA A 214 -6.53 -14.09 -0.47
N GLY A 215 -6.75 -15.08 0.40
CA GLY A 215 -6.43 -16.48 0.11
C GLY A 215 -7.25 -17.05 -1.06
N VAL A 216 -8.55 -16.74 -1.12
CA VAL A 216 -9.40 -17.16 -2.24
C VAL A 216 -8.95 -16.52 -3.56
N LYS A 217 -8.56 -15.24 -3.56
CA LYS A 217 -8.03 -14.56 -4.76
C LYS A 217 -6.67 -15.13 -5.19
N LYS A 218 -5.87 -15.68 -4.27
CA LYS A 218 -4.62 -16.39 -4.56
C LYS A 218 -4.82 -17.81 -5.13
N LEU A 219 -6.05 -18.29 -5.25
CA LEU A 219 -6.35 -19.52 -6.03
C LEU A 219 -6.29 -19.27 -7.54
N ASP A 220 -6.01 -18.03 -7.97
CA ASP A 220 -5.73 -17.71 -9.37
C ASP A 220 -4.58 -18.56 -9.93
N ALA A 221 -4.70 -18.93 -11.20
CA ALA A 221 -3.74 -19.79 -11.88
C ALA A 221 -2.32 -19.21 -11.91
N ASP A 222 -2.17 -17.89 -12.00
CA ASP A 222 -0.86 -17.25 -12.02
C ASP A 222 -0.18 -17.31 -10.65
N TRP A 223 -0.94 -17.22 -9.55
CA TRP A 223 -0.38 -17.36 -8.21
C TRP A 223 -0.02 -18.82 -7.92
N VAL A 224 -0.94 -19.75 -8.19
CA VAL A 224 -0.71 -21.18 -7.95
C VAL A 224 0.45 -21.72 -8.81
N GLY A 225 0.60 -21.19 -10.03
CA GLY A 225 1.69 -21.52 -10.94
C GLY A 225 3.04 -20.88 -10.62
N GLY A 226 3.10 -19.95 -9.67
CA GLY A 226 4.35 -19.27 -9.29
C GLY A 226 4.77 -18.13 -10.21
N TYR A 227 3.89 -17.65 -11.09
CA TYR A 227 4.16 -16.58 -12.06
C TYR A 227 3.90 -15.18 -11.50
N SER A 228 3.32 -15.08 -10.31
CA SER A 228 3.13 -13.79 -9.64
C SER A 228 4.43 -13.42 -8.90
N MET A 229 4.85 -12.16 -8.86
CA MET A 229 5.97 -11.75 -8.00
C MET A 229 7.24 -12.63 -8.14
N GLU A 230 7.57 -13.11 -9.34
CA GLU A 230 8.53 -14.22 -9.56
C GLU A 230 9.89 -13.96 -8.90
N HIS A 231 10.37 -12.72 -8.95
CA HIS A 231 11.68 -12.34 -8.43
C HIS A 231 11.75 -12.16 -6.91
N LEU A 232 10.63 -12.33 -6.18
CA LEU A 232 10.59 -12.09 -4.74
C LEU A 232 11.48 -13.06 -3.95
N SER A 233 11.65 -14.29 -4.42
CA SER A 233 12.51 -15.31 -3.79
C SER A 233 14.01 -14.96 -3.83
N ARG A 234 14.42 -14.00 -4.68
CA ARG A 234 15.81 -13.50 -4.73
C ARG A 234 16.19 -12.72 -3.48
N HIS A 235 15.21 -12.12 -2.80
CA HIS A 235 15.44 -11.33 -1.60
C HIS A 235 16.14 -12.14 -0.49
N TRP A 236 17.03 -11.49 0.27
CA TRP A 236 17.90 -12.15 1.27
C TRP A 236 17.14 -12.88 2.38
N LEU A 237 15.90 -12.48 2.65
CA LEU A 237 15.01 -13.14 3.63
C LEU A 237 14.75 -14.61 3.28
N PHE A 238 14.83 -14.97 2.01
CA PHE A 238 14.63 -16.34 1.55
C PHE A 238 15.92 -17.14 1.42
N SER A 239 17.10 -16.53 1.62
CA SER A 239 18.40 -17.21 1.54
C SER A 239 18.51 -18.48 2.40
N PRO A 240 17.94 -18.56 3.62
CA PRO A 240 17.97 -19.80 4.39
C PRO A 240 17.27 -20.98 3.69
N PHE A 241 16.20 -20.73 2.94
CA PHE A 241 15.49 -21.78 2.18
C PHE A 241 16.29 -22.21 0.95
N LYS A 242 17.03 -21.28 0.35
CA LYS A 242 17.90 -21.52 -0.81
C LYS A 242 19.14 -22.39 -0.52
N LEU A 243 19.40 -22.70 0.76
CA LEU A 243 20.41 -23.69 1.15
C LEU A 243 19.97 -25.13 0.82
N VAL A 244 18.66 -25.36 0.67
CA VAL A 244 18.08 -26.70 0.46
C VAL A 244 17.22 -26.77 -0.80
N LEU A 245 16.60 -25.65 -1.21
CA LEU A 245 15.71 -25.55 -2.37
C LEU A 245 16.34 -24.69 -3.47
N SER A 246 16.02 -24.95 -4.74
CA SER A 246 16.36 -24.01 -5.82
C SER A 246 15.61 -22.68 -5.67
N GLU A 247 16.04 -21.64 -6.38
CA GLU A 247 15.34 -20.35 -6.38
C GLU A 247 13.89 -20.47 -6.86
N GLU A 248 13.67 -21.24 -7.94
CA GLU A 248 12.35 -21.53 -8.50
C GLU A 248 11.47 -22.27 -7.51
N LEU A 249 11.99 -23.33 -6.89
CA LEU A 249 11.22 -24.12 -5.92
C LEU A 249 10.94 -23.34 -4.64
N THR A 250 11.86 -22.46 -4.24
CA THR A 250 11.63 -21.51 -3.14
C THR A 250 10.51 -20.54 -3.50
N SER A 251 10.50 -20.00 -4.73
CA SER A 251 9.41 -19.14 -5.22
C SER A 251 8.07 -19.88 -5.20
N LEU A 252 8.01 -21.07 -5.79
CA LEU A 252 6.76 -21.82 -5.89
C LEU A 252 6.26 -22.30 -4.51
N LEU A 253 7.07 -22.99 -3.73
CA LEU A 253 6.62 -23.60 -2.47
C LEU A 253 6.52 -22.59 -1.32
N VAL A 254 7.56 -21.77 -1.12
CA VAL A 254 7.66 -20.91 0.07
C VAL A 254 6.93 -19.58 -0.14
N VAL A 255 7.10 -18.93 -1.29
CA VAL A 255 6.42 -17.64 -1.54
C VAL A 255 4.95 -17.88 -1.86
N HIS A 256 4.67 -18.69 -2.88
CA HIS A 256 3.31 -18.84 -3.41
C HIS A 256 2.45 -19.78 -2.59
N TRP A 257 2.85 -21.05 -2.43
CA TRP A 257 2.02 -22.04 -1.75
C TRP A 257 1.89 -21.78 -0.24
N CYS A 258 2.98 -21.48 0.47
CA CYS A 258 2.85 -21.10 1.88
C CYS A 258 2.08 -19.78 2.05
N GLY A 259 2.25 -18.79 1.15
CA GLY A 259 1.47 -17.55 1.17
C GLY A 259 -0.04 -17.81 0.99
N LEU A 260 -0.41 -18.62 0.00
CA LEU A 260 -1.78 -19.05 -0.26
C LEU A 260 -2.39 -19.80 0.94
N LEU A 261 -1.70 -20.82 1.44
CA LEU A 261 -2.16 -21.64 2.56
C LEU A 261 -2.31 -20.81 3.83
N LEU A 262 -1.39 -19.88 4.08
CA LEU A 262 -1.47 -18.99 5.23
C LEU A 262 -2.69 -18.07 5.11
N ASP A 263 -2.90 -17.39 3.98
CA ASP A 263 -4.04 -16.47 3.82
C ASP A 263 -5.39 -17.21 3.95
N LEU A 264 -5.52 -18.39 3.33
CA LEU A 264 -6.74 -19.21 3.43
C LEU A 264 -7.02 -19.71 4.85
N SER A 265 -5.97 -20.00 5.63
CA SER A 265 -6.10 -20.61 6.96
C SER A 265 -6.02 -19.61 8.12
N ALA A 266 -5.39 -18.44 7.95
CA ALA A 266 -5.08 -17.48 9.02
C ALA A 266 -6.31 -17.08 9.83
N GLY A 267 -7.42 -16.75 9.14
CA GLY A 267 -8.69 -16.42 9.79
C GLY A 267 -9.17 -17.54 10.71
N PHE A 268 -9.16 -18.79 10.24
CA PHE A 268 -9.57 -19.95 11.03
C PHE A 268 -8.60 -20.23 12.18
N LEU A 269 -7.30 -20.19 11.91
CA LEU A 269 -6.25 -20.43 12.91
C LEU A 269 -6.38 -19.45 14.08
N LEU A 270 -6.63 -18.17 13.81
CA LEU A 270 -6.81 -17.14 14.84
C LEU A 270 -8.13 -17.26 15.61
N PHE A 271 -9.20 -17.71 14.93
CA PHE A 271 -10.54 -17.77 15.51
C PHE A 271 -10.64 -18.80 16.63
N PHE A 272 -10.17 -20.04 16.41
CA PHE A 272 -10.29 -21.11 17.40
C PHE A 272 -9.23 -21.01 18.51
N ASP A 273 -9.65 -21.17 19.76
CA ASP A 273 -8.77 -21.10 20.93
C ASP A 273 -7.57 -22.05 20.85
N ALA A 274 -7.78 -23.26 20.32
CA ALA A 274 -6.76 -24.30 20.23
C ALA A 274 -5.66 -24.00 19.19
N SER A 275 -6.02 -23.42 18.04
CA SER A 275 -5.07 -23.09 16.97
C SER A 275 -4.50 -21.68 17.07
N ARG A 276 -5.11 -20.80 17.87
CA ARG A 276 -4.73 -19.39 17.94
C ARG A 276 -3.25 -19.13 18.20
N PRO A 277 -2.55 -19.81 19.12
CA PRO A 277 -1.12 -19.57 19.31
C PRO A 277 -0.30 -19.82 18.04
N VAL A 278 -0.65 -20.86 17.27
CA VAL A 278 -0.03 -21.19 15.98
C VAL A 278 -0.35 -20.10 14.96
N GLY A 279 -1.61 -19.69 14.85
CA GLY A 279 -2.03 -18.59 13.99
C GLY A 279 -1.30 -17.28 14.30
N LEU A 280 -1.20 -16.92 15.58
CA LEU A 280 -0.50 -15.70 16.02
C LEU A 280 0.98 -15.74 15.63
N PHE A 281 1.65 -16.88 15.76
CA PHE A 281 3.06 -17.02 15.35
C PHE A 281 3.22 -16.77 13.84
N PHE A 282 2.52 -17.53 13.00
CA PHE A 282 2.68 -17.43 11.55
C PHE A 282 2.19 -16.11 10.96
N VAL A 283 1.05 -15.59 11.43
CA VAL A 283 0.54 -14.28 11.00
C VAL A 283 1.50 -13.16 11.42
N SER A 284 2.06 -13.22 12.63
CA SER A 284 3.02 -12.20 13.06
C SER A 284 4.31 -12.25 12.25
N TYR A 285 4.83 -13.46 12.00
CA TYR A 285 6.00 -13.66 11.15
C TYR A 285 5.77 -13.13 9.74
N PHE A 286 4.63 -13.45 9.12
CA PHE A 286 4.25 -12.98 7.79
C PHE A 286 4.20 -11.46 7.69
N HIS A 287 3.58 -10.77 8.65
CA HIS A 287 3.52 -9.31 8.63
C HIS A 287 4.88 -8.67 8.93
N CYS A 288 5.69 -9.25 9.82
CA CYS A 288 7.07 -8.81 10.02
C CYS A 288 7.87 -8.93 8.71
N MET A 289 7.73 -10.04 7.98
CA MET A 289 8.38 -10.25 6.69
C MET A 289 7.88 -9.24 5.64
N ASN A 290 6.57 -9.03 5.53
CA ASN A 290 5.99 -8.05 4.60
C ASN A 290 6.46 -6.63 4.88
N SER A 291 6.69 -6.27 6.16
CA SER A 291 7.24 -4.95 6.53
C SER A 291 8.67 -4.71 6.03
N GLN A 292 9.39 -5.78 5.67
CA GLN A 292 10.74 -5.73 5.12
C GLN A 292 10.78 -5.93 3.60
N LEU A 293 9.88 -6.77 3.06
CA LEU A 293 9.79 -7.07 1.63
C LEU A 293 9.13 -5.96 0.82
N PHE A 294 8.11 -5.32 1.40
CA PHE A 294 7.23 -4.43 0.66
C PHE A 294 7.12 -3.07 1.32
N SER A 295 7.09 -2.01 0.50
CA SER A 295 6.84 -0.64 0.92
C SER A 295 5.34 -0.33 1.01
N ILE A 296 4.56 -1.20 1.67
CA ILE A 296 3.08 -1.13 1.77
C ILE A 296 2.57 -0.30 2.97
N GLY A 297 3.38 0.66 3.42
CA GLY A 297 3.03 1.61 4.47
C GLY A 297 2.70 0.95 5.82
N MET A 298 1.66 1.45 6.49
CA MET A 298 1.31 1.04 7.87
C MET A 298 0.66 -0.35 7.98
N PHE A 299 0.42 -1.05 6.86
CA PHE A 299 -0.45 -2.23 6.83
C PHE A 299 0.03 -3.38 7.71
N PRO A 300 1.29 -3.82 7.64
CA PRO A 300 1.74 -4.94 8.45
C PRO A 300 1.61 -4.63 9.95
N TYR A 301 1.86 -3.38 10.34
CA TYR A 301 1.73 -2.93 11.73
C TYR A 301 0.27 -2.87 12.19
N VAL A 302 -0.66 -2.45 11.34
CA VAL A 302 -2.10 -2.47 11.65
C VAL A 302 -2.59 -3.90 11.79
N MET A 303 -2.16 -4.81 10.92
CA MET A 303 -2.52 -6.23 11.04
C MET A 303 -1.95 -6.85 12.32
N LEU A 304 -0.68 -6.58 12.67
CA LEU A 304 -0.09 -6.97 13.95
C LEU A 304 -0.85 -6.40 15.16
N ALA A 305 -1.26 -5.13 15.10
CA ALA A 305 -2.07 -4.49 16.14
C ALA A 305 -3.49 -5.06 16.24
N SER A 306 -4.02 -5.64 15.16
CA SER A 306 -5.33 -6.28 15.12
C SER A 306 -5.31 -7.72 15.67
N SER A 307 -4.20 -8.45 15.55
CA SER A 307 -4.07 -9.85 15.99
C SER A 307 -4.49 -10.09 17.46
N PRO A 308 -4.16 -9.22 18.44
CA PRO A 308 -4.63 -9.37 19.81
C PRO A 308 -6.16 -9.38 19.97
N LEU A 309 -6.94 -8.85 19.02
CA LEU A 309 -8.40 -8.90 19.05
C LEU A 309 -8.93 -10.32 19.15
N PHE A 310 -8.21 -11.30 18.59
CA PHE A 310 -8.61 -12.71 18.62
C PHE A 310 -8.34 -13.37 19.98
N CYS A 311 -7.42 -12.84 20.79
CA CYS A 311 -7.12 -13.33 22.13
C CYS A 311 -8.29 -13.15 23.12
N SER A 312 -8.18 -13.78 24.29
CA SER A 312 -9.19 -13.66 25.37
C SER A 312 -9.45 -12.20 25.72
N THR A 313 -10.69 -11.76 25.78
CA THR A 313 -11.05 -10.33 25.92
C THR A 313 -10.53 -9.66 27.20
N GLU A 314 -10.18 -10.46 28.21
CA GLU A 314 -9.61 -10.04 29.50
C GLU A 314 -8.06 -10.06 29.55
N TRP A 315 -7.37 -10.45 28.46
CA TRP A 315 -5.91 -10.57 28.43
C TRP A 315 -5.20 -9.28 28.88
N PRO A 316 -5.64 -8.05 28.53
CA PRO A 316 -4.92 -6.85 28.94
C PRO A 316 -4.95 -6.67 30.46
N ARG A 317 -6.06 -7.00 31.12
CA ARG A 317 -6.16 -6.94 32.59
C ARG A 317 -5.23 -7.93 33.24
N LYS A 318 -5.17 -9.16 32.71
CA LYS A 318 -4.26 -10.20 33.20
C LYS A 318 -2.80 -9.77 33.06
N LEU A 319 -2.46 -9.06 31.98
CA LEU A 319 -1.13 -8.49 31.79
C LEU A 319 -0.84 -7.39 32.80
N VAL A 320 -1.75 -6.40 32.95
CA VAL A 320 -1.60 -5.32 33.93
C VAL A 320 -1.45 -5.85 35.36
N ALA A 321 -2.16 -6.91 35.72
CA ALA A 321 -2.05 -7.55 37.03
C ALA A 321 -0.66 -8.15 37.32
N ARG A 322 0.12 -8.49 36.28
CA ARG A 322 1.49 -9.01 36.38
C ARG A 322 2.56 -7.90 36.36
N CYS A 323 2.21 -6.66 35.99
CA CYS A 323 3.17 -5.55 35.94
C CYS A 323 3.61 -5.09 37.35
N PRO A 324 4.81 -4.48 37.51
CA PRO A 324 5.26 -3.90 38.77
C PRO A 324 4.30 -2.84 39.31
N LYS A 325 4.18 -2.72 40.65
CA LYS A 325 3.22 -1.79 41.31
C LYS A 325 3.32 -0.33 40.83
N ARG A 326 4.54 0.18 40.60
CA ARG A 326 4.77 1.54 40.08
C ARG A 326 4.15 1.75 38.70
N LEU A 327 4.14 0.72 37.84
CA LEU A 327 3.51 0.80 36.52
C LEU A 327 1.99 0.61 36.61
N GLN A 328 1.49 -0.11 37.62
CA GLN A 328 0.05 -0.28 37.85
C GLN A 328 -0.67 1.05 38.16
N GLU A 329 0.03 2.06 38.66
CA GLU A 329 -0.54 3.40 38.89
C GLU A 329 -0.82 4.16 37.58
N LEU A 330 -0.05 3.88 36.53
CA LEU A 330 -0.20 4.48 35.19
C LEU A 330 -1.10 3.65 34.26
N LEU A 331 -1.30 2.37 34.58
CA LEU A 331 -2.06 1.41 33.76
C LEU A 331 -3.55 1.36 34.14
N PRO A 332 -4.44 0.91 33.24
CA PRO A 332 -5.88 0.87 33.48
C PRO A 332 -6.29 -0.17 34.53
N THR A 333 -7.51 -0.01 35.08
CA THR A 333 -7.98 -0.78 36.23
C THR A 333 -8.03 -2.30 36.01
N LYS A 334 -7.49 -3.06 36.96
CA LYS A 334 -7.60 -4.53 37.01
C LYS A 334 -8.97 -5.05 37.47
N ALA A 335 -9.88 -4.16 37.90
CA ALA A 335 -11.18 -4.56 38.42
C ALA A 335 -12.06 -5.20 37.34
N ALA A 336 -12.94 -6.13 37.73
CA ALA A 336 -13.90 -6.74 36.82
C ALA A 336 -14.84 -5.68 36.21
N PRO A 337 -15.30 -5.88 34.95
CA PRO A 337 -16.18 -4.92 34.31
C PRO A 337 -17.55 -4.83 34.99
N ARG A 338 -18.16 -3.64 34.90
CA ARG A 338 -19.48 -3.33 35.48
C ARG A 338 -20.60 -3.58 34.47
N PRO A 339 -21.84 -3.86 34.92
CA PRO A 339 -22.97 -4.01 34.02
C PRO A 339 -23.21 -2.77 33.15
N SER A 340 -23.56 -2.96 31.87
CA SER A 340 -23.86 -1.90 30.91
C SER A 340 -25.29 -2.02 30.38
N ALA A 341 -25.94 -0.90 30.13
CA ALA A 341 -27.25 -0.88 29.48
C ALA A 341 -27.21 -1.29 27.99
N SER A 342 -26.01 -1.34 27.37
CA SER A 342 -25.84 -1.82 25.99
C SER A 342 -25.80 -3.34 25.85
N CYS A 343 -25.86 -4.08 26.96
CA CYS A 343 -25.75 -5.54 26.98
C CYS A 343 -27.04 -6.22 27.45
N VAL A 344 -27.26 -7.45 26.97
CA VAL A 344 -28.36 -8.33 27.39
C VAL A 344 -27.82 -9.40 28.35
N TYR A 345 -28.29 -9.38 29.59
CA TYR A 345 -27.88 -10.33 30.63
C TYR A 345 -28.87 -11.50 30.72
N LYS A 346 -28.40 -12.73 30.49
CA LYS A 346 -29.19 -13.94 30.79
C LYS A 346 -29.39 -14.01 32.31
N ARG A 347 -30.65 -13.97 32.79
CA ARG A 347 -30.98 -14.23 34.21
C ARG A 347 -30.91 -15.73 34.50
N SER A 348 -30.48 -16.10 35.72
CA SER A 348 -30.56 -17.49 36.18
C SER A 348 -32.01 -17.94 36.40
N ARG A 349 -32.25 -19.24 36.19
CA ARG A 349 -33.50 -20.03 36.17
C ARG A 349 -34.80 -19.34 36.66
N GLY A 350 -35.82 -19.34 35.79
CA GLY A 350 -37.24 -19.28 36.17
C GLY A 350 -38.02 -17.99 35.83
N LYS A 351 -37.35 -16.91 35.41
CA LYS A 351 -38.03 -15.69 34.92
C LYS A 351 -37.48 -15.32 33.54
N ALA A 352 -38.37 -15.07 32.59
CA ALA A 352 -38.00 -14.58 31.26
C ALA A 352 -37.09 -13.36 31.40
N GLY A 353 -35.91 -13.41 30.77
CA GLY A 353 -34.96 -12.29 30.76
C GLY A 353 -35.59 -11.04 30.13
N PRO A 354 -35.04 -9.84 30.40
CA PRO A 354 -35.49 -8.64 29.72
C PRO A 354 -35.40 -8.83 28.21
N LYS A 355 -36.50 -8.60 27.49
CA LYS A 355 -36.52 -8.69 26.04
C LYS A 355 -35.51 -7.66 25.47
N PRO A 356 -34.67 -8.04 24.49
CA PRO A 356 -33.80 -7.12 23.78
C PRO A 356 -34.65 -6.01 23.15
N GLY A 357 -34.41 -4.77 23.59
CA GLY A 357 -35.01 -3.59 22.98
C GLY A 357 -34.46 -3.28 21.57
N LEU A 358 -35.03 -2.26 20.93
CA LEU A 358 -34.72 -1.85 19.55
C LEU A 358 -33.22 -1.66 19.28
N ARG A 359 -32.46 -1.05 20.20
CA ARG A 359 -31.01 -0.84 20.04
C ARG A 359 -30.22 -2.15 19.86
N HIS A 360 -30.61 -3.21 20.58
CA HIS A 360 -29.97 -4.51 20.47
C HIS A 360 -30.28 -5.19 19.14
N GLN A 361 -31.52 -5.01 18.65
CA GLN A 361 -31.94 -5.50 17.34
C GLN A 361 -31.18 -4.78 16.23
N LEU A 362 -31.09 -3.45 16.28
CA LEU A 362 -30.33 -2.65 15.32
C LEU A 362 -28.84 -3.04 15.29
N GLY A 363 -28.22 -3.28 16.46
CA GLY A 363 -26.82 -3.76 16.52
C GLY A 363 -26.63 -5.14 15.86
N ALA A 364 -27.58 -6.05 16.04
CA ALA A 364 -27.57 -7.36 15.39
C ALA A 364 -27.80 -7.26 13.87
N ILE A 365 -28.77 -6.45 13.43
CA ILE A 365 -29.04 -6.19 12.00
C ILE A 365 -27.81 -5.58 11.34
N PHE A 366 -27.23 -4.55 11.95
CA PHE A 366 -26.00 -3.91 11.47
C PHE A 366 -24.88 -4.94 11.30
N THR A 367 -24.66 -5.79 12.30
CA THR A 367 -23.61 -6.82 12.25
C THR A 367 -23.80 -7.77 11.07
N LEU A 368 -25.02 -8.27 10.86
CA LEU A 368 -25.29 -9.20 9.76
C LEU A 368 -25.20 -8.52 8.40
N LEU A 369 -25.81 -7.34 8.24
CA LEU A 369 -25.76 -6.59 6.98
C LEU A 369 -24.32 -6.23 6.62
N TYR A 370 -23.53 -5.77 7.60
CA TYR A 370 -22.12 -5.43 7.39
C TYR A 370 -21.30 -6.65 6.93
N LEU A 371 -21.45 -7.80 7.58
CA LEU A 371 -20.70 -9.01 7.18
C LEU A 371 -21.14 -9.51 5.80
N LEU A 372 -22.44 -9.45 5.48
CA LEU A 372 -22.95 -9.81 4.16
C LEU A 372 -22.43 -8.86 3.07
N GLU A 373 -22.43 -7.56 3.34
CA GLU A 373 -21.87 -6.55 2.45
C GLU A 373 -20.39 -6.80 2.18
N GLN A 374 -19.58 -7.04 3.22
CA GLN A 374 -18.13 -7.26 3.09
C GLN A 374 -17.78 -8.60 2.43
N LEU A 375 -18.67 -9.59 2.47
CA LEU A 375 -18.55 -10.82 1.67
C LEU A 375 -18.97 -10.61 0.21
N PHE A 376 -19.93 -9.71 -0.04
CA PHE A 376 -20.48 -9.44 -1.37
C PHE A 376 -19.60 -8.50 -2.20
N LEU A 377 -19.13 -7.39 -1.63
CA LEU A 377 -18.43 -6.33 -2.36
C LEU A 377 -17.19 -6.83 -3.13
N PRO A 378 -16.33 -7.72 -2.61
CA PRO A 378 -15.17 -8.24 -3.35
C PRO A 378 -15.50 -9.05 -4.63
N TYR A 379 -16.79 -9.32 -4.87
CA TYR A 379 -17.31 -10.01 -6.05
C TYR A 379 -18.36 -9.19 -6.80
N SER A 380 -18.63 -7.94 -6.40
CA SER A 380 -19.69 -7.12 -6.98
C SER A 380 -19.37 -6.56 -8.39
N HIS A 381 -18.23 -6.94 -8.97
CA HIS A 381 -17.69 -6.40 -10.23
C HIS A 381 -18.55 -6.69 -11.46
N PHE A 382 -19.52 -7.59 -11.35
CA PHE A 382 -20.53 -7.81 -12.38
C PHE A 382 -21.50 -6.62 -12.50
N LEU A 383 -21.63 -5.79 -11.45
CA LEU A 383 -22.40 -4.55 -11.46
C LEU A 383 -21.56 -3.40 -12.04
N THR A 384 -20.30 -3.29 -11.60
CA THR A 384 -19.41 -2.16 -11.90
C THR A 384 -18.46 -2.45 -13.06
N GLN A 385 -19.03 -2.91 -14.18
CA GLN A 385 -18.28 -3.44 -15.32
C GLN A 385 -17.32 -2.45 -15.99
N GLY A 386 -17.55 -1.14 -15.84
CA GLY A 386 -16.70 -0.10 -16.43
C GLY A 386 -15.32 0.03 -15.80
N TYR A 387 -15.16 -0.50 -14.58
CA TYR A 387 -13.87 -0.54 -13.90
C TYR A 387 -13.10 -1.84 -14.19
N ASN A 388 -13.74 -2.83 -14.81
CA ASN A 388 -13.09 -4.07 -15.18
C ASN A 388 -12.16 -3.82 -16.37
N ASN A 389 -10.92 -4.28 -16.26
CA ASN A 389 -9.96 -4.34 -17.36
C ASN A 389 -9.50 -5.80 -17.48
N TRP A 390 -8.20 -6.08 -17.59
CA TRP A 390 -7.67 -7.44 -17.45
C TRP A 390 -7.90 -8.03 -16.05
N THR A 391 -8.05 -7.17 -15.05
CA THR A 391 -8.46 -7.55 -13.69
C THR A 391 -9.84 -6.98 -13.39
N ASN A 392 -10.64 -7.74 -12.64
CA ASN A 392 -12.01 -7.35 -12.31
C ASN A 392 -12.05 -6.40 -11.11
N GLY A 393 -12.87 -5.36 -11.22
CA GLY A 393 -13.19 -4.42 -10.15
C GLY A 393 -12.36 -3.15 -10.11
N LEU A 394 -12.90 -2.15 -9.43
CA LEU A 394 -12.14 -0.96 -9.04
C LEU A 394 -11.05 -1.36 -8.05
N TYR A 395 -9.82 -0.92 -8.32
CA TYR A 395 -8.67 -1.28 -7.51
C TYR A 395 -8.86 -0.92 -6.03
N GLY A 396 -8.50 -1.84 -5.13
CA GLY A 396 -8.33 -1.53 -3.71
C GLY A 396 -9.53 -1.80 -2.78
N TYR A 397 -10.59 -2.49 -3.22
CA TYR A 397 -11.65 -2.98 -2.30
C TYR A 397 -11.96 -4.48 -2.42
N SER A 398 -11.25 -5.19 -3.30
CA SER A 398 -11.50 -6.61 -3.63
C SER A 398 -10.62 -7.61 -2.87
N TRP A 399 -9.72 -7.12 -2.00
CA TRP A 399 -8.75 -7.90 -1.23
C TRP A 399 -7.79 -8.75 -2.08
N ASP A 400 -7.59 -8.39 -3.34
CA ASP A 400 -6.70 -8.99 -4.34
C ASP A 400 -5.23 -8.56 -4.15
N MET A 401 -4.73 -8.70 -2.92
CA MET A 401 -3.40 -8.21 -2.53
C MET A 401 -2.28 -9.03 -3.17
N MET A 402 -1.44 -8.37 -3.99
CA MET A 402 -0.21 -8.86 -4.60
C MET A 402 -0.38 -9.98 -5.66
N VAL A 403 -1.55 -10.13 -6.27
CA VAL A 403 -1.80 -11.21 -7.27
C VAL A 403 -1.27 -10.88 -8.67
N HIS A 404 -1.11 -9.59 -9.00
CA HIS A 404 -0.76 -9.15 -10.35
C HIS A 404 0.43 -8.20 -10.35
N SER A 405 1.47 -8.56 -11.09
CA SER A 405 2.59 -7.71 -11.46
C SER A 405 2.35 -7.13 -12.85
N ARG A 406 2.58 -5.82 -13.04
CA ARG A 406 2.46 -5.15 -14.34
C ARG A 406 3.75 -4.45 -14.71
N SER A 407 4.15 -4.53 -15.96
CA SER A 407 5.28 -3.79 -16.52
C SER A 407 4.89 -3.12 -17.84
N HIS A 408 5.30 -1.86 -18.01
CA HIS A 408 5.00 -1.06 -19.19
C HIS A 408 6.26 -0.89 -20.02
N GLN A 409 6.23 -1.30 -21.29
CA GLN A 409 7.34 -1.05 -22.21
C GLN A 409 7.18 0.29 -22.95
N HIS A 410 5.97 0.56 -23.44
CA HIS A 410 5.71 1.69 -24.32
C HIS A 410 4.41 2.40 -23.93
N VAL A 411 4.47 3.72 -23.80
CA VAL A 411 3.33 4.59 -23.46
C VAL A 411 3.42 5.83 -24.34
N LYS A 412 2.59 5.87 -25.38
CA LYS A 412 2.55 6.98 -26.34
C LYS A 412 1.18 7.64 -26.30
N ILE A 413 1.20 8.96 -26.23
CA ILE A 413 0.02 9.80 -26.31
C ILE A 413 0.15 10.66 -27.55
N THR A 414 -0.82 10.53 -28.44
CA THR A 414 -0.90 11.30 -29.67
C THR A 414 -2.17 12.14 -29.65
N TYR A 415 -2.08 13.39 -30.07
CA TYR A 415 -3.24 14.23 -30.31
C TYR A 415 -3.37 14.57 -31.79
N ARG A 416 -4.61 14.78 -32.22
CA ARG A 416 -4.95 15.35 -33.53
C ARG A 416 -5.87 16.54 -33.29
N ASP A 417 -5.53 17.71 -33.82
CA ASP A 417 -6.47 18.84 -33.80
C ASP A 417 -7.55 18.61 -34.87
N GLY A 418 -8.82 18.59 -34.46
CA GLY A 418 -9.97 18.47 -35.35
C GLY A 418 -10.09 19.62 -36.35
N LEU A 419 -9.57 20.80 -36.00
CA LEU A 419 -9.63 21.99 -36.84
C LEU A 419 -8.49 22.07 -37.87
N THR A 420 -7.24 21.91 -37.44
CA THR A 420 -6.06 22.03 -38.31
C THR A 420 -5.65 20.70 -38.94
N GLY A 421 -6.05 19.57 -38.35
CA GLY A 421 -5.56 18.24 -38.71
C GLY A 421 -4.14 17.94 -38.23
N GLU A 422 -3.50 18.86 -37.50
CA GLU A 422 -2.14 18.71 -36.99
C GLU A 422 -2.05 17.53 -36.01
N LEU A 423 -1.00 16.71 -36.17
CA LEU A 423 -0.68 15.59 -35.32
C LEU A 423 0.50 15.94 -34.42
N GLY A 424 0.39 15.63 -33.14
CA GLY A 424 1.48 15.85 -32.20
C GLY A 424 1.53 14.80 -31.08
N TYR A 425 2.60 14.86 -30.30
CA TYR A 425 2.86 13.92 -29.22
C TYR A 425 2.91 14.63 -27.88
N LEU A 426 2.40 13.96 -26.84
CA LEU A 426 2.46 14.46 -25.46
C LEU A 426 3.33 13.56 -24.62
N ASN A 427 4.18 14.17 -23.79
CA ASN A 427 4.91 13.43 -22.77
C ASN A 427 3.92 12.96 -21.68
N PRO A 428 3.80 11.65 -21.43
CA PRO A 428 2.81 11.11 -20.49
C PRO A 428 2.92 11.61 -19.05
N GLY A 429 4.11 12.07 -18.63
CA GLY A 429 4.39 12.47 -17.24
C GLY A 429 4.21 13.96 -16.92
N VAL A 430 3.85 14.80 -17.88
CA VAL A 430 3.83 16.27 -17.68
C VAL A 430 2.62 16.74 -16.88
N PHE A 431 1.44 16.20 -17.18
CA PHE A 431 0.18 16.71 -16.62
C PHE A 431 -0.31 15.94 -15.39
N THR A 432 0.43 14.92 -14.93
CA THR A 432 0.07 14.13 -13.74
C THR A 432 1.32 13.52 -13.11
N GLN A 433 1.35 13.48 -11.77
CA GLN A 433 2.40 12.80 -11.01
C GLN A 433 2.19 11.28 -10.92
N SER A 434 0.96 10.82 -11.14
CA SER A 434 0.62 9.41 -11.05
C SER A 434 0.82 8.69 -12.38
N ARG A 435 1.29 7.44 -12.30
CA ARG A 435 1.44 6.54 -13.45
C ARG A 435 0.27 5.54 -13.60
N ARG A 436 -0.61 5.43 -12.60
CA ARG A 436 -1.67 4.39 -12.56
C ARG A 436 -2.78 4.58 -13.59
N TRP A 437 -2.95 5.79 -14.13
CA TRP A 437 -4.00 6.05 -15.14
C TRP A 437 -3.85 5.19 -16.40
N LYS A 438 -2.64 4.68 -16.66
CA LYS A 438 -2.32 3.83 -17.81
C LYS A 438 -2.93 2.44 -17.73
N ASP A 439 -3.30 1.97 -16.53
CA ASP A 439 -3.76 0.61 -16.31
C ASP A 439 -5.29 0.48 -16.19
N HIS A 440 -5.98 1.62 -16.17
CA HIS A 440 -7.40 1.68 -15.80
C HIS A 440 -8.18 2.57 -16.76
N ALA A 441 -9.15 1.98 -17.45
CA ALA A 441 -10.00 2.68 -18.41
C ALA A 441 -10.67 3.95 -17.85
N ASP A 442 -11.19 3.90 -16.63
CA ASP A 442 -11.85 5.05 -16.01
C ASP A 442 -10.89 6.22 -15.79
N MET A 443 -9.66 5.93 -15.36
CA MET A 443 -8.61 6.92 -15.17
C MET A 443 -8.07 7.42 -16.51
N LEU A 444 -7.90 6.56 -17.51
CA LEU A 444 -7.52 6.96 -18.87
C LEU A 444 -8.54 7.95 -19.45
N LYS A 445 -9.84 7.67 -19.28
CA LYS A 445 -10.92 8.57 -19.70
C LYS A 445 -10.87 9.92 -18.98
N GLN A 446 -10.65 9.92 -17.67
CA GLN A 446 -10.46 11.15 -16.89
C GLN A 446 -9.23 11.92 -17.36
N TYR A 447 -8.14 11.23 -17.71
CA TYR A 447 -6.93 11.88 -18.21
C TYR A 447 -7.16 12.53 -19.57
N ALA A 448 -7.75 11.80 -20.52
CA ALA A 448 -8.11 12.32 -21.84
C ALA A 448 -9.02 13.55 -21.75
N THR A 449 -10.05 13.49 -20.89
CA THR A 449 -10.98 14.61 -20.66
C THR A 449 -10.28 15.81 -20.02
N CYS A 450 -9.33 15.58 -19.12
CA CYS A 450 -8.52 16.65 -18.56
C CYS A 450 -7.62 17.30 -19.62
N LEU A 451 -6.91 16.48 -20.42
CA LEU A 451 -6.06 16.96 -21.50
C LEU A 451 -6.87 17.76 -22.53
N SER A 452 -8.07 17.32 -22.90
CA SER A 452 -8.92 18.06 -23.85
C SER A 452 -9.32 19.45 -23.34
N LEU A 453 -9.34 19.66 -22.03
CA LEU A 453 -9.59 20.98 -21.42
C LEU A 453 -8.32 21.83 -21.30
N LEU A 454 -7.13 21.22 -21.23
CA LEU A 454 -5.86 21.92 -21.08
C LEU A 454 -5.22 22.30 -22.42
N LEU A 455 -5.31 21.42 -23.42
CA LEU A 455 -4.69 21.60 -24.74
C LEU A 455 -5.11 22.88 -25.50
N PRO A 456 -6.33 23.43 -25.33
CA PRO A 456 -6.67 24.75 -25.89
C PRO A 456 -5.77 25.90 -25.41
N LYS A 457 -5.13 25.77 -24.23
CA LYS A 457 -4.12 26.74 -23.75
C LYS A 457 -2.81 26.70 -24.54
N TYR A 458 -2.62 25.64 -25.34
CA TYR A 458 -1.43 25.37 -26.15
C TYR A 458 -1.75 25.38 -27.65
N ASN A 459 -2.77 26.13 -28.07
CA ASN A 459 -3.20 26.29 -29.47
C ASN A 459 -3.78 25.04 -30.15
N VAL A 460 -4.22 24.03 -29.39
CA VAL A 460 -4.92 22.85 -29.93
C VAL A 460 -6.41 22.97 -29.61
N THR A 461 -7.22 23.30 -30.62
CA THR A 461 -8.60 23.75 -30.40
C THR A 461 -9.61 22.62 -30.21
N GLU A 462 -9.56 21.60 -31.08
CA GLU A 462 -10.45 20.44 -31.02
C GLU A 462 -9.65 19.15 -30.83
N PRO A 463 -9.04 18.92 -29.64
CA PRO A 463 -8.14 17.80 -29.42
C PRO A 463 -8.86 16.45 -29.42
N GLN A 464 -8.51 15.60 -30.40
CA GLN A 464 -8.77 14.17 -30.39
C GLN A 464 -7.53 13.48 -29.81
N ILE A 465 -7.67 12.59 -28.83
CA ILE A 465 -6.52 12.04 -28.08
C ILE A 465 -6.53 10.52 -28.13
N TYR A 466 -5.40 9.97 -28.56
CA TYR A 466 -5.15 8.55 -28.77
C TYR A 466 -4.04 8.07 -27.83
N PHE A 467 -4.20 6.85 -27.33
CA PHE A 467 -3.27 6.24 -26.38
C PHE A 467 -2.81 4.88 -26.90
N ASP A 468 -1.50 4.72 -27.03
CA ASP A 468 -0.87 3.42 -27.32
C ASP A 468 -0.07 2.97 -26.08
N ILE A 469 -0.63 2.00 -25.35
CA ILE A 469 -0.12 1.56 -24.05
C ILE A 469 0.11 0.06 -24.09
N TRP A 470 1.37 -0.33 -23.96
CA TRP A 470 1.83 -1.71 -23.96
C TRP A 470 2.13 -2.17 -22.54
N VAL A 471 1.49 -3.26 -22.14
CA VAL A 471 1.57 -3.80 -20.79
C VAL A 471 1.82 -5.30 -20.86
N SER A 472 2.71 -5.79 -20.00
CA SER A 472 2.80 -7.20 -19.63
C SER A 472 2.23 -7.37 -18.23
N ILE A 473 1.50 -8.47 -18.02
CA ILE A 473 0.97 -8.88 -16.72
C ILE A 473 1.48 -10.28 -16.36
N ASN A 474 2.16 -10.40 -15.21
CA ASN A 474 2.77 -11.65 -14.73
C ASN A 474 3.62 -12.32 -15.84
N ASP A 475 4.56 -11.56 -16.39
CA ASP A 475 5.58 -11.98 -17.37
C ASP A 475 5.04 -12.67 -18.64
N ARG A 476 3.83 -12.30 -19.06
CA ARG A 476 3.31 -12.60 -20.40
C ARG A 476 3.96 -11.70 -21.46
N PHE A 477 3.62 -11.93 -22.73
CA PHE A 477 3.92 -10.98 -23.81
C PHE A 477 3.46 -9.56 -23.47
N GLN A 478 4.24 -8.56 -23.90
CA GLN A 478 3.80 -7.18 -23.98
C GLN A 478 2.69 -7.09 -25.03
N GLN A 479 1.53 -6.58 -24.65
CA GLN A 479 0.41 -6.40 -25.56
C GLN A 479 -0.31 -5.08 -25.26
N ARG A 480 -1.11 -4.60 -26.21
CA ARG A 480 -1.90 -3.38 -26.03
C ARG A 480 -3.02 -3.58 -25.02
N LEU A 481 -3.15 -2.64 -24.09
CA LEU A 481 -4.27 -2.62 -23.14
C LEU A 481 -5.52 -1.94 -23.72
N PHE A 482 -5.35 -0.91 -24.56
CA PHE A 482 -6.43 -0.14 -25.17
C PHE A 482 -6.27 -0.09 -26.69
N ASP A 483 -7.38 0.09 -27.43
CA ASP A 483 -7.33 0.28 -28.88
C ASP A 483 -6.73 1.67 -29.22
N PRO A 484 -5.56 1.73 -29.88
CA PRO A 484 -4.88 3.00 -30.16
C PRO A 484 -5.57 3.83 -31.24
N ARG A 485 -6.58 3.28 -31.93
CA ARG A 485 -7.32 3.98 -33.00
C ARG A 485 -8.53 4.76 -32.48
N VAL A 486 -8.86 4.61 -31.20
CA VAL A 486 -10.05 5.21 -30.59
C VAL A 486 -9.68 6.56 -29.97
N ASP A 487 -10.41 7.61 -30.33
CA ASP A 487 -10.36 8.89 -29.63
C ASP A 487 -11.00 8.74 -28.24
N ILE A 488 -10.16 8.71 -27.21
CA ILE A 488 -10.61 8.48 -25.83
C ILE A 488 -11.43 9.67 -25.31
N VAL A 489 -11.29 10.88 -25.88
CA VAL A 489 -12.09 12.05 -25.49
C VAL A 489 -13.56 11.83 -25.84
N GLN A 490 -13.87 11.28 -27.01
CA GLN A 490 -15.23 10.98 -27.45
C GLN A 490 -15.72 9.58 -27.06
N ALA A 491 -14.81 8.66 -26.75
CA ALA A 491 -15.17 7.28 -26.41
C ALA A 491 -16.15 7.19 -25.22
N VAL A 492 -17.18 6.36 -25.36
CA VAL A 492 -18.15 6.13 -24.29
C VAL A 492 -17.49 5.33 -23.16
N TRP A 493 -17.73 5.77 -21.93
CA TRP A 493 -17.38 5.04 -20.71
C TRP A 493 -18.52 5.19 -19.69
N SER A 494 -18.83 4.11 -18.97
CA SER A 494 -19.86 4.09 -17.94
C SER A 494 -19.44 3.13 -16.82
N PRO A 495 -19.69 3.46 -15.53
CA PRO A 495 -19.40 2.56 -14.41
C PRO A 495 -20.03 1.16 -14.55
N PHE A 496 -21.17 1.05 -15.24
CA PHE A 496 -22.00 -0.15 -15.26
C PHE A 496 -21.90 -0.97 -16.55
N GLN A 497 -21.16 -0.50 -17.56
CA GLN A 497 -21.02 -1.18 -18.85
C GLN A 497 -19.56 -1.49 -19.14
N ARG A 498 -19.29 -2.61 -19.80
CA ARG A 498 -17.93 -2.96 -20.23
C ARG A 498 -17.41 -1.90 -21.20
N THR A 499 -16.16 -1.54 -21.01
CA THR A 499 -15.46 -0.56 -21.85
C THR A 499 -15.12 -1.19 -23.21
N PRO A 500 -15.67 -0.70 -24.34
CA PRO A 500 -15.52 -1.36 -25.64
C PRO A 500 -14.14 -1.20 -26.27
N TRP A 501 -13.35 -0.24 -25.80
CA TRP A 501 -12.02 0.09 -26.31
C TRP A 501 -10.88 -0.50 -25.46
N VAL A 502 -11.19 -1.36 -24.49
CA VAL A 502 -10.20 -2.19 -23.77
C VAL A 502 -9.96 -3.46 -24.56
N GLN A 503 -8.69 -3.76 -24.84
CA GLN A 503 -8.31 -4.99 -25.55
C GLN A 503 -8.36 -6.21 -24.62
N PRO A 504 -8.78 -7.38 -25.12
CA PRO A 504 -8.81 -8.59 -24.32
C PRO A 504 -7.40 -9.06 -23.99
N LEU A 505 -7.20 -9.59 -22.78
CA LEU A 505 -5.95 -10.24 -22.42
C LEU A 505 -5.80 -11.52 -23.24
N LEU A 506 -4.70 -11.66 -23.99
CA LEU A 506 -4.38 -12.83 -24.81
C LEU A 506 -4.01 -14.06 -23.94
N MET A 507 -5.01 -14.64 -23.28
CA MET A 507 -4.85 -15.77 -22.36
C MET A 507 -4.33 -17.03 -23.02
N ASP A 508 -4.67 -17.25 -24.30
CA ASP A 508 -4.23 -18.42 -25.09
C ASP A 508 -2.70 -18.47 -25.25
N LEU A 509 -2.02 -17.33 -25.10
CA LEU A 509 -0.56 -17.24 -25.15
C LEU A 509 0.11 -17.48 -23.79
N SER A 510 -0.64 -17.66 -22.70
CA SER A 510 -0.07 -17.90 -21.37
C SER A 510 0.90 -19.08 -21.28
N PRO A 511 0.70 -20.20 -22.01
CA PRO A 511 1.67 -21.31 -22.02
C PRO A 511 3.05 -20.95 -22.57
N TRP A 512 3.21 -19.83 -23.28
CA TRP A 512 4.51 -19.40 -23.80
C TRP A 512 5.48 -18.94 -22.71
N ARG A 513 5.01 -18.59 -21.51
CA ARG A 513 5.86 -18.03 -20.44
C ARG A 513 7.14 -18.80 -20.18
N THR A 514 7.06 -20.13 -20.07
CA THR A 514 8.24 -20.97 -19.85
C THR A 514 9.21 -20.85 -21.02
N LYS A 515 8.71 -20.88 -22.25
CA LYS A 515 9.52 -20.66 -23.46
C LYS A 515 10.12 -19.26 -23.51
N LEU A 516 9.41 -18.22 -23.07
CA LEU A 516 9.94 -16.85 -23.01
C LEU A 516 11.10 -16.76 -22.00
N GLN A 517 10.94 -17.41 -20.84
CA GLN A 517 11.96 -17.50 -19.81
C GLN A 517 13.17 -18.30 -20.29
N ASP A 518 12.97 -19.43 -20.96
CA ASP A 518 14.03 -20.25 -21.56
C ASP A 518 14.84 -19.42 -22.56
N ILE A 519 14.16 -18.70 -23.46
CA ILE A 519 14.82 -17.78 -24.42
C ILE A 519 15.64 -16.75 -23.66
N LYS A 520 15.05 -16.05 -22.68
CA LYS A 520 15.74 -15.02 -21.89
C LYS A 520 16.96 -15.59 -21.15
N SER A 521 16.88 -16.81 -20.64
CA SER A 521 17.98 -17.48 -19.93
C SER A 521 19.10 -17.96 -20.86
N SER A 522 18.81 -18.15 -22.15
CA SER A 522 19.79 -18.59 -23.16
C SER A 522 20.62 -17.45 -23.75
N LEU A 523 20.22 -16.20 -23.51
CA LEU A 523 20.90 -15.01 -24.00
C LEU A 523 22.05 -14.61 -23.05
N ASP A 524 23.09 -14.01 -23.63
CA ASP A 524 24.20 -13.44 -22.86
C ASP A 524 23.73 -12.25 -22.00
N ASN A 525 24.44 -11.97 -20.92
CA ASN A 525 24.07 -10.91 -19.95
C ASN A 525 23.87 -9.51 -20.55
N TYR A 526 24.49 -9.23 -21.70
CA TYR A 526 24.42 -7.93 -22.38
C TYR A 526 23.31 -7.85 -23.43
N THR A 527 22.68 -8.98 -23.74
CA THR A 527 21.62 -9.05 -24.74
C THR A 527 20.28 -8.98 -24.05
N GLU A 528 19.51 -7.95 -24.39
CA GLU A 528 18.14 -7.80 -23.92
C GLU A 528 17.15 -8.33 -24.93
N VAL A 529 16.01 -8.81 -24.42
CA VAL A 529 14.91 -9.30 -25.23
C VAL A 529 13.59 -8.72 -24.76
N VAL A 530 12.77 -8.32 -25.71
CA VAL A 530 11.39 -7.91 -25.45
C VAL A 530 10.43 -8.70 -26.32
N PHE A 531 9.49 -9.37 -25.67
CA PHE A 531 8.47 -10.20 -26.30
C PHE A 531 7.17 -9.41 -26.48
N ILE A 532 6.68 -9.34 -27.71
CA ILE A 532 5.50 -8.58 -28.10
C ILE A 532 4.45 -9.50 -28.72
N ALA A 533 3.19 -9.27 -28.38
CA ALA A 533 2.03 -9.83 -29.06
C ALA A 533 1.07 -8.68 -29.44
N ASP A 534 0.78 -8.54 -30.73
CA ASP A 534 -0.09 -7.48 -31.25
C ASP A 534 -1.30 -8.03 -32.00
N PHE A 535 -2.36 -7.23 -32.06
CA PHE A 535 -3.66 -7.63 -32.61
C PHE A 535 -3.71 -7.44 -34.14
N PRO A 536 -4.50 -8.28 -34.85
CA PRO A 536 -4.70 -8.15 -36.30
C PRO A 536 -5.07 -6.75 -36.77
N GLY A 537 -4.40 -6.28 -37.83
CA GLY A 537 -4.68 -4.98 -38.46
C GLY A 537 -4.17 -3.78 -37.67
N LEU A 538 -3.43 -3.99 -36.58
CA LEU A 538 -2.67 -2.94 -35.91
C LEU A 538 -1.19 -2.98 -36.32
N HIS A 539 -0.47 -1.91 -35.97
CA HIS A 539 0.98 -1.84 -36.19
C HIS A 539 1.68 -1.17 -35.01
N LEU A 540 2.88 -1.62 -34.70
CA LEU A 540 3.79 -0.95 -33.76
C LEU A 540 4.76 -0.08 -34.56
N GLU A 541 4.72 1.23 -34.32
CA GLU A 541 5.77 2.16 -34.77
C GLU A 541 6.79 2.30 -33.64
N ASN A 542 8.06 1.98 -33.92
CA ASN A 542 9.13 2.08 -32.94
C ASN A 542 10.37 2.72 -33.58
N PHE A 543 11.18 3.36 -32.74
CA PHE A 543 12.47 3.94 -33.12
C PHE A 543 13.58 3.11 -32.48
N VAL A 544 14.56 2.68 -33.27
CA VAL A 544 15.75 2.00 -32.75
C VAL A 544 16.82 3.05 -32.48
N SER A 545 17.19 3.27 -31.21
CA SER A 545 18.28 4.21 -30.89
C SER A 545 19.60 3.76 -31.52
N GLU A 546 20.47 4.71 -31.86
CA GLU A 546 21.85 4.44 -32.27
C GLU A 546 22.66 3.73 -31.18
N ASP A 547 22.25 3.91 -29.91
CA ASP A 547 22.82 3.22 -28.74
C ASP A 547 22.49 1.72 -28.67
N LEU A 548 21.57 1.23 -29.51
CA LEU A 548 21.15 -0.17 -29.53
C LEU A 548 21.82 -0.90 -30.69
N GLY A 549 22.86 -1.66 -30.37
CA GLY A 549 23.60 -2.48 -31.32
C GLY A 549 22.92 -3.82 -31.62
N ASN A 550 23.13 -4.31 -32.85
CA ASN A 550 22.67 -5.63 -33.33
C ASN A 550 21.17 -5.87 -33.10
N THR A 551 20.36 -4.81 -33.24
CA THR A 551 18.92 -4.87 -33.04
C THR A 551 18.26 -5.68 -34.13
N SER A 552 17.60 -6.76 -33.75
CA SER A 552 16.87 -7.64 -34.66
C SER A 552 15.46 -7.90 -34.18
N ILE A 553 14.59 -8.15 -35.15
CA ILE A 553 13.24 -8.66 -34.92
C ILE A 553 13.17 -10.11 -35.37
N GLN A 554 12.60 -10.98 -34.55
CA GLN A 554 12.34 -12.37 -34.90
C GLN A 554 10.87 -12.71 -34.66
N LEU A 555 10.24 -13.33 -35.64
CA LEU A 555 8.85 -13.74 -35.54
C LEU A 555 8.75 -15.10 -34.83
N LEU A 556 7.90 -15.15 -33.80
CA LEU A 556 7.68 -16.35 -32.97
C LEU A 556 6.41 -17.10 -33.35
N GLN A 557 5.37 -16.39 -33.77
CA GLN A 557 4.09 -16.95 -34.21
C GLN A 557 3.32 -15.92 -35.04
N GLY A 558 2.58 -16.37 -36.06
CA GLY A 558 1.75 -15.49 -36.91
C GLY A 558 2.50 -14.96 -38.13
N GLU A 559 2.12 -13.79 -38.61
CA GLU A 559 2.72 -13.14 -39.79
C GLU A 559 2.81 -11.63 -39.57
N VAL A 560 3.96 -11.02 -39.87
CA VAL A 560 4.16 -9.58 -39.76
C VAL A 560 4.82 -9.01 -41.00
N THR A 561 4.44 -7.79 -41.37
CA THR A 561 5.16 -7.01 -42.38
C THR A 561 5.92 -5.89 -41.68
N VAL A 562 7.23 -5.85 -41.85
CA VAL A 562 8.12 -4.81 -41.33
C VAL A 562 8.37 -3.79 -42.44
N GLU A 563 7.94 -2.55 -42.21
CA GLU A 563 8.23 -1.38 -43.05
C GLU A 563 9.41 -0.62 -42.45
N LEU A 564 10.49 -0.50 -43.21
CA LEU A 564 11.59 0.42 -42.93
C LEU A 564 11.22 1.79 -43.50
N VAL A 565 10.92 2.76 -42.64
CA VAL A 565 10.28 4.03 -43.04
C VAL A 565 11.20 4.88 -43.92
N ALA A 566 12.50 4.91 -43.62
CA ALA A 566 13.49 5.68 -44.38
C ALA A 566 13.75 5.06 -45.76
N GLU A 567 13.83 3.74 -45.84
CA GLU A 567 14.08 3.00 -47.09
C GLU A 567 12.82 2.81 -47.95
N GLN A 568 11.62 3.10 -47.41
CA GLN A 568 10.32 2.77 -48.02
C GLN A 568 10.21 1.30 -48.46
N LYS A 569 10.82 0.41 -47.67
CA LYS A 569 10.93 -1.01 -47.98
C LYS A 569 10.10 -1.83 -47.01
N ASN A 570 9.26 -2.70 -47.56
CA ASN A 570 8.43 -3.62 -46.79
C ASN A 570 8.96 -5.04 -46.95
N GLN A 571 9.11 -5.74 -45.82
CA GLN A 571 9.49 -7.14 -45.78
C GLN A 571 8.52 -7.90 -44.90
N THR A 572 7.88 -8.94 -45.45
CA THR A 572 7.04 -9.84 -44.67
C THR A 572 7.91 -10.93 -44.05
N LEU A 573 7.71 -11.20 -42.78
CA LEU A 573 8.35 -12.26 -42.02
C LEU A 573 7.33 -13.35 -41.70
N GLN A 574 7.76 -14.59 -41.86
CA GLN A 574 7.06 -15.80 -41.44
C GLN A 574 7.64 -16.35 -40.14
N GLU A 575 6.95 -17.33 -39.53
CA GLU A 575 7.35 -17.90 -38.25
C GLU A 575 8.79 -18.46 -38.29
N GLY A 576 9.61 -18.04 -37.31
CA GLY A 576 11.02 -18.41 -37.22
C GLY A 576 11.97 -17.50 -38.00
N GLU A 577 11.47 -16.68 -38.92
CA GLU A 577 12.29 -15.73 -39.67
C GLU A 577 12.75 -14.56 -38.80
N LYS A 578 13.95 -14.06 -39.11
CA LYS A 578 14.61 -12.94 -38.43
C LYS A 578 15.01 -11.88 -39.44
N MET A 579 14.89 -10.62 -39.04
CA MET A 579 15.33 -9.44 -39.79
C MET A 579 16.18 -8.54 -38.89
N GLN A 580 17.27 -8.02 -39.43
CA GLN A 580 18.06 -6.97 -38.77
C GLN A 580 17.43 -5.61 -39.02
N LEU A 581 17.42 -4.77 -38.00
CA LEU A 581 16.84 -3.42 -38.08
C LEU A 581 17.97 -2.38 -38.08
N PRO A 582 17.88 -1.36 -38.96
CA PRO A 582 18.83 -0.25 -38.95
C PRO A 582 18.69 0.56 -37.65
N ALA A 583 19.82 0.99 -37.10
CA ALA A 583 19.86 1.88 -35.95
C ALA A 583 19.63 3.33 -36.39
N GLY A 584 19.06 4.16 -35.51
CA GLY A 584 18.76 5.56 -35.79
C GLY A 584 17.52 5.78 -36.66
N GLU A 585 16.71 4.74 -36.91
CA GLU A 585 15.58 4.80 -37.83
C GLU A 585 14.27 4.32 -37.20
N TYR A 586 13.16 4.80 -37.78
CA TYR A 586 11.82 4.30 -37.49
C TYR A 586 11.47 3.10 -38.35
N HIS A 587 10.83 2.12 -37.73
CA HIS A 587 10.19 1.01 -38.43
C HIS A 587 8.76 0.82 -37.94
N LYS A 588 7.93 0.24 -38.80
CA LYS A 588 6.57 -0.16 -38.47
C LYS A 588 6.41 -1.66 -38.64
N VAL A 589 5.91 -2.33 -37.61
CA VAL A 589 5.60 -3.76 -37.66
C VAL A 589 4.10 -3.91 -37.76
N TYR A 590 3.59 -4.32 -38.92
CA TYR A 590 2.17 -4.55 -39.16
C TYR A 590 1.82 -6.00 -38.86
N THR A 591 0.79 -6.23 -38.06
CA THR A 591 0.23 -7.56 -37.84
C THR A 591 -0.75 -7.87 -38.97
N VAL A 592 -0.33 -8.69 -39.93
CA VAL A 592 -1.10 -9.00 -41.15
C VAL A 592 -1.87 -10.33 -41.06
N SER A 593 -1.52 -11.18 -40.09
CA SER A 593 -2.25 -12.44 -39.85
C SER A 593 -3.66 -12.20 -39.30
N SER A 594 -4.53 -13.20 -39.49
CA SER A 594 -5.91 -13.20 -38.96
C SER A 594 -5.97 -13.40 -37.43
N SER A 595 -4.92 -13.98 -36.84
CA SER A 595 -4.72 -14.10 -35.40
C SER A 595 -3.63 -13.13 -34.92
N PRO A 596 -3.52 -12.86 -33.60
CA PRO A 596 -2.41 -12.08 -33.07
C PRO A 596 -1.04 -12.63 -33.50
N SER A 597 -0.11 -11.73 -33.83
CA SER A 597 1.28 -12.08 -34.14
C SER A 597 2.16 -11.85 -32.92
N CYS A 598 3.04 -12.81 -32.66
CA CYS A 598 4.00 -12.77 -31.58
C CYS A 598 5.41 -12.66 -32.15
N TYR A 599 6.17 -11.67 -31.73
CA TYR A 599 7.54 -11.45 -32.17
C TYR A 599 8.39 -10.97 -31.00
N MET A 600 9.71 -11.02 -31.17
CA MET A 600 10.64 -10.50 -30.18
C MET A 600 11.64 -9.55 -30.80
N TYR A 601 11.97 -8.51 -30.05
CA TYR A 601 13.15 -7.69 -30.29
C TYR A 601 14.31 -8.25 -29.48
N VAL A 602 15.46 -8.43 -30.14
CA VAL A 602 16.71 -8.79 -29.50
C VAL A 602 17.71 -7.69 -29.83
N TYR A 603 18.28 -7.06 -28.81
CA TYR A 603 19.22 -5.95 -28.98
C TYR A 603 20.28 -5.97 -27.88
N VAL A 604 21.40 -5.29 -28.13
CA VAL A 604 22.46 -5.07 -27.15
C VAL A 604 22.55 -3.58 -26.88
N ASN A 605 22.46 -3.18 -25.62
CA ASN A 605 22.67 -1.78 -25.24
C ASN A 605 24.17 -1.47 -25.29
N THR A 606 24.68 -0.99 -26.44
CA THR A 606 26.13 -0.81 -26.65
C THR A 606 26.71 0.24 -25.73
N THR A 607 25.91 1.25 -25.36
CA THR A 607 26.33 2.33 -24.46
C THR A 607 26.49 1.83 -23.03
N GLU A 608 25.60 0.96 -22.56
CA GLU A 608 25.72 0.32 -21.24
C GLU A 608 26.90 -0.65 -21.18
N VAL A 609 27.10 -1.47 -22.22
CA VAL A 609 28.26 -2.38 -22.31
C VAL A 609 29.58 -1.62 -22.28
N ALA A 610 29.71 -0.55 -23.09
CA ALA A 610 30.90 0.29 -23.11
C ALA A 610 31.14 0.94 -21.74
N LEU A 611 30.09 1.46 -21.11
CA LEU A 611 30.17 2.05 -19.78
C LEU A 611 30.61 1.02 -18.73
N GLU A 612 30.10 -0.21 -18.76
CA GLU A 612 30.52 -1.26 -17.83
C GLU A 612 31.99 -1.64 -18.00
N GLN A 613 32.47 -1.75 -19.24
CA GLN A 613 33.87 -2.03 -19.55
C GLN A 613 34.79 -0.91 -19.05
N ASP A 614 34.42 0.35 -19.31
CA ASP A 614 35.14 1.52 -18.85
C ASP A 614 35.20 1.59 -17.32
N LEU A 615 34.09 1.31 -16.63
CA LEU A 615 34.05 1.29 -15.16
C LEU A 615 34.85 0.12 -14.58
N ALA A 616 34.84 -1.05 -15.23
CA ALA A 616 35.65 -2.19 -14.83
C ALA A 616 37.16 -1.91 -14.98
N TYR A 617 37.55 -1.26 -16.07
CA TYR A 617 38.92 -0.81 -16.30
C TYR A 617 39.37 0.19 -15.21
N LEU A 618 38.54 1.20 -14.90
CA LEU A 618 38.84 2.16 -13.84
C LEU A 618 38.97 1.49 -12.45
N GLN A 619 38.15 0.47 -12.17
CA GLN A 619 38.24 -0.32 -10.95
C GLN A 619 39.56 -1.11 -10.88
N GLU A 620 39.92 -1.82 -11.95
CA GLU A 620 41.17 -2.59 -12.03
C GLU A 620 42.41 -1.68 -11.91
N LEU A 621 42.38 -0.51 -12.58
CA LEU A 621 43.44 0.47 -12.50
C LEU A 621 43.62 1.00 -11.08
N LYS A 622 42.51 1.31 -10.39
CA LYS A 622 42.55 1.72 -8.99
C LYS A 622 43.16 0.65 -8.08
N GLU A 623 42.78 -0.61 -8.25
CA GLU A 623 43.34 -1.73 -7.47
C GLU A 623 44.84 -1.92 -7.73
N LYS A 624 45.29 -1.77 -8.99
CA LYS A 624 46.72 -1.84 -9.34
C LYS A 624 47.53 -0.72 -8.70
N VAL A 625 46.94 0.47 -8.62
CA VAL A 625 47.54 1.65 -7.99
C VAL A 625 47.61 1.47 -6.47
N GLU A 626 46.53 1.01 -5.82
CA GLU A 626 46.49 0.73 -4.38
C GLU A 626 47.48 -0.39 -3.97
N ASN A 627 47.64 -1.40 -4.81
CA ASN A 627 48.57 -2.51 -4.59
C ASN A 627 50.03 -2.18 -4.98
N GLY A 628 50.31 -1.00 -5.50
CA GLY A 628 51.67 -0.56 -5.89
C GLY A 628 52.25 -1.27 -7.12
N SER A 629 51.42 -2.01 -7.87
CA SER A 629 51.82 -2.69 -9.11
C SER A 629 51.86 -1.77 -10.33
N GLU A 630 51.17 -0.63 -10.26
CA GLU A 630 51.24 0.41 -11.29
C GLU A 630 52.38 1.38 -10.96
N THR A 631 53.41 1.41 -11.81
CA THR A 631 54.64 2.21 -11.56
C THR A 631 54.78 3.42 -12.48
N GLY A 632 53.87 3.59 -13.45
CA GLY A 632 53.84 4.73 -14.37
C GLY A 632 53.09 5.94 -13.81
N PRO A 633 53.44 7.18 -14.22
CA PRO A 633 52.66 8.36 -13.87
C PRO A 633 51.27 8.31 -14.53
N LEU A 634 50.22 8.38 -13.73
CA LEU A 634 48.84 8.47 -14.22
C LEU A 634 48.63 9.78 -15.01
N PRO A 635 47.87 9.74 -16.12
CA PRO A 635 47.39 10.95 -16.79
C PRO A 635 46.69 11.89 -15.81
N PRO A 636 46.77 13.22 -16.02
CA PRO A 636 46.21 14.20 -15.09
C PRO A 636 44.71 14.04 -14.85
N GLU A 637 43.95 13.54 -15.84
CA GLU A 637 42.51 13.27 -15.75
C GLU A 637 42.16 12.10 -14.79
N LEU A 638 43.11 11.20 -14.54
CA LEU A 638 42.97 10.02 -13.68
C LEU A 638 43.61 10.20 -12.30
N GLN A 639 44.29 11.33 -12.05
CA GLN A 639 44.85 11.68 -10.73
C GLN A 639 43.81 11.68 -9.59
N PRO A 640 42.52 12.04 -9.81
CA PRO A 640 41.50 11.92 -8.78
C PRO A 640 41.28 10.49 -8.24
N LEU A 641 41.72 9.44 -8.95
CA LEU A 641 41.69 8.07 -8.44
C LEU A 641 42.66 7.85 -7.26
N LEU A 642 43.73 8.65 -7.15
CA LEU A 642 44.72 8.60 -6.06
C LEU A 642 44.25 9.36 -4.81
N GLU A 643 43.70 10.56 -5.00
CA GLU A 643 43.50 11.54 -3.92
C GLU A 643 42.03 11.79 -3.57
N GLY A 644 41.09 11.20 -4.31
CA GLY A 644 39.64 11.32 -4.06
C GLY A 644 39.02 12.66 -4.49
N GLU A 645 39.82 13.72 -4.66
CA GLU A 645 39.47 15.01 -5.28
C GLU A 645 40.75 15.87 -5.43
N VAL A 646 41.17 16.21 -6.65
CA VAL A 646 42.32 17.11 -6.85
C VAL A 646 41.82 18.55 -6.87
N LYS A 647 42.01 19.29 -5.78
CA LYS A 647 41.79 20.75 -5.77
C LYS A 647 42.90 21.45 -6.54
N GLY A 648 42.59 21.92 -7.75
CA GLY A 648 43.51 22.73 -8.57
C GLY A 648 44.18 22.00 -9.74
N GLY A 649 43.73 20.78 -10.09
CA GLY A 649 44.10 20.07 -11.32
C GLY A 649 43.07 20.27 -12.45
N PRO A 650 43.32 19.78 -13.68
CA PRO A 650 42.32 19.75 -14.74
C PRO A 650 41.09 18.93 -14.31
N GLU A 651 39.89 19.37 -14.72
CA GLU A 651 38.64 18.71 -14.32
C GLU A 651 38.63 17.25 -14.78
N PRO A 652 38.26 16.29 -13.90
CA PRO A 652 38.12 14.89 -14.29
C PRO A 652 37.05 14.74 -15.36
N THR A 653 37.25 13.78 -16.27
CA THR A 653 36.25 13.43 -17.28
C THR A 653 34.92 13.02 -16.62
N PRO A 654 33.75 13.23 -17.28
CA PRO A 654 32.45 12.86 -16.74
C PRO A 654 32.37 11.38 -16.30
N LEU A 655 33.05 10.49 -17.00
CA LEU A 655 33.17 9.07 -16.64
C LEU A 655 33.89 8.86 -15.30
N VAL A 656 35.04 9.50 -15.09
CA VAL A 656 35.79 9.42 -13.83
C VAL A 656 35.01 10.04 -12.67
N GLN A 657 34.33 11.17 -12.91
CA GLN A 657 33.42 11.77 -11.92
C GLN A 657 32.30 10.80 -11.54
N THR A 658 31.68 10.17 -12.54
CA THR A 658 30.61 9.18 -12.34
C THR A 658 31.11 7.97 -11.57
N PHE A 659 32.29 7.45 -11.92
CA PHE A 659 32.95 6.35 -11.20
C PHE A 659 33.23 6.70 -9.74
N LEU A 660 33.85 7.86 -9.47
CA LEU A 660 34.13 8.33 -8.10
C LEU A 660 32.84 8.56 -7.30
N ARG A 661 31.79 9.07 -7.95
CA ARG A 661 30.46 9.21 -7.33
C ARG A 661 29.85 7.85 -7.00
N ARG A 662 29.95 6.87 -7.90
CA ARG A 662 29.51 5.48 -7.69
C ARG A 662 30.27 4.83 -6.53
N GLN A 663 31.58 5.00 -6.48
CA GLN A 663 32.41 4.49 -5.37
C GLN A 663 32.07 5.14 -4.03
N ARG A 664 31.91 6.47 -3.98
CA ARG A 664 31.45 7.18 -2.78
C ARG A 664 30.09 6.66 -2.31
N LYS A 665 29.15 6.46 -3.22
CA LYS A 665 27.85 5.86 -2.91
C LYS A 665 27.99 4.45 -2.35
N LEU A 666 28.80 3.58 -2.97
CA LEU A 666 29.03 2.21 -2.50
C LEU A 666 29.69 2.16 -1.12
N GLN A 667 30.74 2.96 -0.90
CA GLN A 667 31.37 3.11 0.41
C GLN A 667 30.40 3.63 1.45
N GLU A 668 29.52 4.57 1.08
CA GLU A 668 28.49 5.05 1.97
C GLU A 668 27.47 3.96 2.28
N ILE A 669 26.97 3.21 1.28
CA ILE A 669 26.05 2.08 1.47
C ILE A 669 26.68 1.04 2.40
N GLU A 670 27.95 0.70 2.19
CA GLU A 670 28.68 -0.24 3.01
C GLU A 670 28.87 0.29 4.44
N ARG A 671 29.26 1.55 4.60
CA ARG A 671 29.31 2.23 5.91
C ARG A 671 27.95 2.22 6.59
N ARG A 672 26.86 2.46 5.85
CA ARG A 672 25.49 2.39 6.35
C ARG A 672 25.13 0.95 6.75
N ARG A 673 25.57 -0.05 6.00
CA ARG A 673 25.37 -1.50 6.26
C ARG A 673 26.25 -2.05 7.37
N ASN A 674 27.37 -1.39 7.69
CA ASN A 674 28.24 -1.76 8.81
C ASN A 674 28.00 -0.87 10.04
N SER A 675 27.18 0.18 9.91
CA SER A 675 26.86 1.06 11.03
C SER A 675 26.19 0.30 12.19
N PRO A 676 26.60 0.59 13.44
CA PRO A 676 26.02 -0.04 14.61
C PRO A 676 24.54 0.34 14.76
N PHE A 677 23.79 -0.51 15.46
CA PHE A 677 22.34 -0.38 15.62
C PHE A 677 21.91 1.01 16.13
N HIS A 678 22.67 1.60 17.06
CA HIS A 678 22.33 2.90 17.64
C HIS A 678 22.40 4.04 16.62
N GLU A 679 23.34 4.02 15.66
CA GLU A 679 23.42 5.02 14.59
C GLU A 679 22.26 4.88 13.60
N ARG A 680 21.87 3.64 13.26
CA ARG A 680 20.70 3.39 12.41
C ARG A 680 19.43 3.87 13.09
N PHE A 681 19.28 3.55 14.37
CA PHE A 681 18.16 3.98 15.17
C PHE A 681 18.11 5.50 15.28
N LEU A 682 19.25 6.16 15.53
CA LEU A 682 19.33 7.62 15.57
C LEU A 682 18.92 8.24 14.23
N ARG A 683 19.46 7.75 13.10
CA ARG A 683 19.06 8.23 11.76
C ARG A 683 17.58 8.03 11.47
N PHE A 684 17.03 6.86 11.85
CA PHE A 684 15.60 6.60 11.75
C PHE A 684 14.80 7.63 12.55
N VAL A 685 15.16 7.87 13.82
CA VAL A 685 14.51 8.86 14.69
C VAL A 685 14.60 10.26 14.09
N LEU A 686 15.78 10.68 13.62
CA LEU A 686 16.00 12.00 13.03
C LEU A 686 15.14 12.20 11.76
N ARG A 687 15.05 11.19 10.89
CA ARG A 687 14.16 11.22 9.71
C ARG A 687 12.70 11.36 10.11
N LYS A 688 12.25 10.61 11.13
CA LYS A 688 10.87 10.75 11.64
C LYS A 688 10.64 12.12 12.27
N LEU A 689 11.56 12.62 13.07
CA LEU A 689 11.49 13.97 13.66
C LEU A 689 11.40 15.05 12.58
N TYR A 690 12.12 14.93 11.46
CA TYR A 690 11.97 15.84 10.33
C TYR A 690 10.55 15.84 9.76
N VAL A 691 9.98 14.66 9.50
CA VAL A 691 8.60 14.52 8.98
C VAL A 691 7.58 15.19 9.91
N PHE A 692 7.69 14.95 11.23
CA PHE A 692 6.79 15.57 12.21
C PHE A 692 7.03 17.08 12.34
N ARG A 693 8.29 17.54 12.36
CA ARG A 693 8.66 18.97 12.39
C ARG A 693 8.09 19.70 11.17
N ARG A 694 8.33 19.17 9.96
CA ARG A 694 7.82 19.78 8.72
C ARG A 694 6.30 19.82 8.72
N SER A 695 5.64 18.72 9.11
CA SER A 695 4.17 18.67 9.23
C SER A 695 3.65 19.77 10.15
N PHE A 696 4.25 19.92 11.33
CA PHE A 696 3.85 20.94 12.29
C PHE A 696 4.08 22.36 11.77
N LEU A 697 5.25 22.65 11.20
CA LEU A 697 5.58 23.97 10.68
C LEU A 697 4.68 24.36 9.51
N MET A 698 4.50 23.49 8.52
CA MET A 698 3.65 23.75 7.36
C MET A 698 2.17 23.91 7.77
N THR A 699 1.71 23.11 8.72
CA THR A 699 0.36 23.26 9.30
C THR A 699 0.22 24.61 9.99
N ARG A 700 1.20 25.01 10.81
CA ARG A 700 1.19 26.31 11.49
C ARG A 700 1.16 27.48 10.50
N ILE A 701 1.99 27.44 9.45
CA ILE A 701 2.01 28.44 8.37
C ILE A 701 0.62 28.55 7.75
N SER A 702 0.03 27.41 7.37
CA SER A 702 -1.27 27.35 6.70
C SER A 702 -2.42 27.83 7.59
N LEU A 703 -2.45 27.41 8.86
CA LEU A 703 -3.48 27.86 9.81
C LEU A 703 -3.38 29.36 10.09
N ARG A 704 -2.15 29.90 10.14
CA ARG A 704 -1.96 31.36 10.22
C ARG A 704 -2.51 32.04 8.96
N ASN A 705 -2.21 31.51 7.76
CA ASN A 705 -2.71 32.07 6.50
C ASN A 705 -4.24 32.12 6.47
N LEU A 706 -4.92 31.10 7.01
CA LEU A 706 -6.39 31.09 7.11
C LEU A 706 -6.93 32.14 8.09
N LEU A 707 -6.24 32.37 9.21
CA LEU A 707 -6.72 33.28 10.26
C LEU A 707 -6.38 34.75 9.99
N LEU A 708 -5.20 35.04 9.46
CA LEU A 708 -4.64 36.39 9.34
C LEU A 708 -4.46 36.84 7.88
N GLY A 709 -4.74 35.97 6.90
CA GLY A 709 -4.44 36.19 5.50
C GLY A 709 -3.04 35.72 5.11
N ARG A 710 -2.83 35.53 3.80
CA ARG A 710 -1.52 35.13 3.24
C ARG A 710 -0.54 36.32 3.28
N PRO A 711 0.69 36.14 3.81
CA PRO A 711 1.72 37.18 3.77
C PRO A 711 2.28 37.37 2.35
N SER A 712 3.28 38.23 2.19
CA SER A 712 3.99 38.39 0.91
C SER A 712 4.62 37.06 0.46
N LEU A 713 4.77 36.89 -0.86
CA LEU A 713 5.33 35.67 -1.45
C LEU A 713 6.77 35.41 -0.98
N GLU A 714 7.58 36.45 -0.81
CA GLU A 714 8.95 36.34 -0.28
C GLU A 714 8.97 35.79 1.14
N GLN A 715 8.12 36.32 2.02
CA GLN A 715 8.02 35.84 3.40
C GLN A 715 7.52 34.38 3.42
N LEU A 716 6.51 34.06 2.63
CA LEU A 716 5.99 32.69 2.55
C LEU A 716 7.06 31.71 2.03
N ALA A 717 7.84 32.11 1.03
CA ALA A 717 8.93 31.30 0.49
C ALA A 717 10.02 31.06 1.55
N GLN A 718 10.40 32.07 2.32
CA GLN A 718 11.37 31.91 3.42
C GLN A 718 10.86 30.94 4.50
N GLU A 719 9.59 31.04 4.88
CA GLU A 719 8.98 30.16 5.88
C GLU A 719 8.89 28.71 5.41
N VAL A 720 8.51 28.49 4.14
CA VAL A 720 8.51 27.15 3.53
C VAL A 720 9.92 26.60 3.42
N THR A 721 10.90 27.44 3.08
CA THR A 721 12.33 27.06 3.03
C THR A 721 12.81 26.62 4.41
N TYR A 722 12.47 27.37 5.46
CA TYR A 722 12.79 27.01 6.84
C TYR A 722 12.14 25.69 7.29
N ALA A 723 10.89 25.44 6.86
CA ALA A 723 10.20 24.19 7.10
C ALA A 723 10.87 23.01 6.36
N ASN A 724 11.47 23.26 5.19
CA ASN A 724 12.16 22.26 4.38
C ASN A 724 13.56 21.89 4.88
N LEU A 725 14.22 22.75 5.67
CA LEU A 725 15.55 22.49 6.21
C LEU A 725 15.62 21.12 6.91
N ARG A 726 16.63 20.33 6.53
CA ARG A 726 16.98 19.03 7.12
C ARG A 726 18.20 19.20 8.03
N PRO A 727 18.06 19.72 9.25
CA PRO A 727 19.21 20.05 10.12
C PRO A 727 19.98 18.82 10.64
N PHE A 728 19.57 17.61 10.24
CA PHE A 728 20.05 16.35 10.80
C PHE A 728 20.58 15.38 9.74
N GLU A 729 20.56 15.73 8.45
CA GLU A 729 21.28 15.00 7.41
C GLU A 729 22.60 15.74 7.16
N PRO A 730 23.74 15.04 7.02
CA PRO A 730 24.97 15.68 6.57
C PRO A 730 24.68 16.34 5.22
N VAL A 731 25.17 17.56 5.04
CA VAL A 731 25.03 18.29 3.78
C VAL A 731 25.75 17.48 2.72
N ASP A 732 25.00 16.83 1.82
CA ASP A 732 25.58 16.29 0.60
C ASP A 732 26.02 17.48 -0.25
N GLU A 733 27.32 17.79 -0.26
CA GLU A 733 27.91 18.82 -1.13
C GLU A 733 27.61 18.57 -2.62
N SER A 734 27.20 17.36 -3.00
CA SER A 734 26.73 17.02 -4.36
C SER A 734 25.33 17.55 -4.71
N SER A 735 24.59 18.09 -3.75
CA SER A 735 23.27 18.71 -4.00
C SER A 735 23.35 20.22 -4.20
N ALA A 736 24.50 20.85 -3.90
CA ALA A 736 24.69 22.30 -4.01
C ALA A 736 24.91 22.77 -5.47
N SER A 737 25.34 21.89 -6.38
CA SER A 737 25.58 22.25 -7.79
C SER A 737 24.33 22.22 -8.70
N ASN A 738 23.18 21.76 -8.21
CA ASN A 738 21.94 21.71 -9.00
C ASN A 738 21.05 22.95 -8.83
N THR A 739 21.63 24.11 -8.51
CA THR A 739 20.91 25.40 -8.46
C THR A 739 20.94 26.17 -9.78
N ASP A 740 21.11 25.49 -10.91
CA ASP A 740 20.83 26.05 -12.23
C ASP A 740 19.77 25.23 -12.99
N SER A 741 18.60 25.85 -13.14
CA SER A 741 17.60 25.68 -14.21
C SER A 741 17.48 24.32 -14.92
N SER A 742 17.21 23.23 -14.20
CA SER A 742 16.51 22.07 -14.79
C SER A 742 15.73 21.32 -13.71
N ASN A 743 14.40 21.46 -13.77
CA ASN A 743 13.48 20.67 -12.95
C ASN A 743 13.45 19.23 -13.47
N HIS A 744 14.41 18.40 -13.07
CA HIS A 744 14.29 16.95 -13.12
C HIS A 744 14.02 16.41 -11.71
N PRO A 745 12.94 15.63 -11.50
CA PRO A 745 12.74 14.94 -10.24
C PRO A 745 13.87 13.92 -10.10
N SER A 746 14.50 13.93 -8.92
CA SER A 746 15.50 12.94 -8.49
C SER A 746 15.11 11.53 -8.93
N GLU A 747 15.95 10.90 -9.74
CA GLU A 747 15.88 9.47 -10.05
C GLU A 747 15.81 8.68 -8.73
N PRO A 748 14.87 7.75 -8.57
CA PRO A 748 14.93 6.77 -7.51
C PRO A 748 16.08 5.81 -7.81
N ASP A 749 16.85 5.45 -6.76
CA ASP A 749 17.96 4.51 -6.82
C ASP A 749 17.62 3.31 -7.73
N SER A 750 18.30 3.24 -8.88
CA SER A 750 18.23 2.15 -9.85
C SER A 750 19.04 0.95 -9.37
N GLU A 751 18.67 0.38 -8.22
CA GLU A 751 19.08 -0.97 -7.82
C GLU A 751 17.93 -1.59 -7.02
N HIS A 752 17.17 -2.46 -7.71
CA HIS A 752 16.16 -3.37 -7.16
C HIS A 752 15.04 -2.75 -6.30
N VAL A 753 14.08 -2.07 -6.95
CA VAL A 753 12.71 -1.93 -6.43
C VAL A 753 11.69 -2.25 -7.53
N HIS A 754 11.52 -3.53 -7.84
CA HIS A 754 10.24 -4.02 -8.36
C HIS A 754 9.26 -4.16 -7.18
N SER A 755 8.79 -3.03 -6.65
CA SER A 755 7.55 -2.98 -5.87
C SER A 755 7.03 -1.54 -5.76
N GLU A 756 6.73 -0.92 -6.91
CA GLU A 756 5.58 -0.01 -6.95
C GLU A 756 4.33 -0.88 -7.18
N PHE A 757 3.71 -1.34 -6.09
CA PHE A 757 2.41 -2.00 -6.08
C PHE A 757 1.41 -1.24 -5.20
#